data_AF-A0A2A5E7Y8-F1
#
_entry.id   AF-A0A2A5E7Y8-F1
#
_cell.length_a   1.000
_cell.length_b   1.000
_cell.length_c   1.000
_cell.angle_alpha   90.00
_cell.angle_beta   90.00
_cell.angle_gamma   90.00
#
_symmetry.space_group_name_H-M   'P 1'
#
loop_
_entity.id
_entity.type
_entity.pdbx_description
1 polymer ?
#
loop_
_entity_poly.entity_id
_entity_poly.type
_entity_poly.pdbx_seq_one_letter_code
_entity_poly.pdbx_strand_id
1 'polypeptide(L)'
;MPIVTSGDGVTINTRSPQQSKRTFTLSGGNRQETFRVSYYSKALKEGKITIPPVEVLINGKKMKSDPIELTVLPSAAIGQADQSGARLWVDKRTITAGKPFWIYLEASGLDVDLPPVLRVAGLRIDTRNVQSSMSYSFNNRGGQVLTLRKGFMAVADTPGIVTIPAVDIRIGGKKVETKPIDLYIIQSTATSIPTNPSVGPAGQQSESPSESDLVFIEMDTDKVEVFQGEPILMTTGLWRINYRRVSSGPYRGALIQDPTTEGFYVHELEPTVYDMNRGSWSYEVTERRKLLYPTHSGTLEIGRWHWEGIARYTAPGFYRRKDNYYKLDVGPIEIVVKPLPPGPAGFSGAVGEFQVASRLDSNTMTEGIPVKFTVTIRGLGNPDAIGAPKVPELTWGSLSGPEVTTMPFTPLGEKIPHMSKTFVYTLTPTHGGDTTLPKFDCVYFDPRKGDYQSEAIGPFRVNVMSSTESPRHLVVPRDVALAQRGVDILAEDIQPLLPAPDSLERYKSPIVLIGLGVVTPPVLYVFVTLLVMRRRKLETDVGYARGYRAKHKSMKRLQDVLESPEPESELFNVVTDYIGNKLNVHESGMTSSDVDKHLQSRGVDDDTRENIGKILIACERARYASQHLSKQELNALVYGAEASLHELDLSLKKGGRS
;
A
#
# COMPACT_ATOMS: atom_id res chain seq x y z
N MET A 1 -5.75 24.77 3.06
CA MET A 1 -6.82 23.77 3.25
C MET A 1 -8.13 24.40 2.78
N PRO A 2 -9.05 23.63 2.19
CA PRO A 2 -10.34 24.17 1.76
C PRO A 2 -11.11 24.69 2.98
N ILE A 3 -11.63 25.91 2.91
CA ILE A 3 -12.52 26.45 3.94
C ILE A 3 -13.93 26.36 3.37
N VAL A 4 -14.76 25.54 4.02
CA VAL A 4 -16.18 25.41 3.66
C VAL A 4 -16.97 26.20 4.70
N THR A 5 -17.72 27.20 4.25
CA THR A 5 -18.60 28.00 5.10
C THR A 5 -19.97 27.32 5.20
N SER A 6 -20.59 27.40 6.38
CA SER A 6 -22.00 27.01 6.56
C SER A 6 -22.89 27.87 5.67
N GLY A 7 -23.72 27.23 4.85
CA GLY A 7 -24.74 27.88 4.03
C GLY A 7 -26.10 27.93 4.74
N ASP A 8 -27.07 28.64 4.14
CA ASP A 8 -28.43 28.73 4.68
C ASP A 8 -29.06 27.34 4.87
N GLY A 9 -29.35 26.98 6.12
CA GLY A 9 -30.00 25.72 6.47
C GLY A 9 -29.08 24.50 6.60
N VAL A 10 -27.75 24.63 6.48
CA VAL A 10 -26.79 23.52 6.71
C VAL A 10 -25.63 23.97 7.60
N THR A 11 -25.39 23.23 8.68
CA THR A 11 -24.18 23.39 9.50
C THR A 11 -23.10 22.42 9.04
N ILE A 12 -21.89 22.92 8.80
CA ILE A 12 -20.74 22.11 8.39
C ILE A 12 -19.78 22.07 9.57
N ASN A 13 -19.45 20.88 10.04
CA ASN A 13 -18.52 20.73 11.14
C ASN A 13 -17.08 20.98 10.63
N THR A 14 -16.53 22.14 10.96
CA THR A 14 -15.20 22.60 10.53
C THR A 14 -14.10 22.31 11.56
N ARG A 15 -14.41 21.69 12.71
CA ARG A 15 -13.40 21.27 13.70
C ARG A 15 -12.68 20.02 13.22
N SER A 16 -11.67 20.26 12.38
CA SER A 16 -10.67 19.31 11.85
C SER A 16 -11.20 18.32 10.79
N PRO A 17 -10.66 18.32 9.55
CA PRO A 17 -10.93 17.22 8.63
C PRO A 17 -10.34 15.93 9.18
N GLN A 18 -11.18 14.92 9.40
CA GLN A 18 -10.79 13.67 10.07
C GLN A 18 -9.89 12.75 9.22
N GLN A 19 -9.76 12.97 7.91
CA GLN A 19 -8.75 12.27 7.09
C GLN A 19 -8.30 13.15 5.93
N SER A 20 -7.01 13.47 5.87
CA SER A 20 -6.35 13.90 4.65
C SER A 20 -5.48 12.73 4.16
N LYS A 21 -5.93 12.04 3.12
CA LYS A 21 -5.04 11.10 2.41
C LYS A 21 -4.31 11.89 1.34
N ARG A 22 -3.00 12.03 1.51
CA ARG A 22 -2.10 12.63 0.53
C ARG A 22 -1.49 11.49 -0.27
N THR A 23 -1.86 11.39 -1.55
CA THR A 23 -1.28 10.39 -2.45
C THR A 23 -0.34 11.09 -3.41
N PHE A 24 0.84 10.51 -3.62
CA PHE A 24 1.82 10.98 -4.58
C PHE A 24 1.80 10.03 -5.77
N THR A 25 1.62 10.57 -6.97
CA THR A 25 1.75 9.80 -8.21
C THR A 25 2.75 10.51 -9.11
N LEU A 26 3.78 9.79 -9.54
CA LEU A 26 4.70 10.22 -10.58
C LEU A 26 4.21 9.65 -11.90
N SER A 27 3.77 10.51 -12.80
CA SER A 27 3.41 10.13 -14.17
C SER A 27 4.09 11.11 -15.14
N GLY A 28 4.87 10.58 -16.09
CA GLY A 28 5.49 11.38 -17.15
C GLY A 28 6.44 12.50 -16.67
N GLY A 29 7.09 12.36 -15.52
CA GLY A 29 8.00 13.39 -14.97
C GLY A 29 7.32 14.56 -14.25
N ASN A 30 5.99 14.61 -14.24
CA ASN A 30 5.22 15.61 -13.49
C ASN A 30 4.74 15.05 -12.13
N ARG A 31 4.89 15.85 -11.08
CA ARG A 31 4.42 15.52 -9.72
C ARG A 31 2.96 15.94 -9.58
N GLN A 32 2.06 14.98 -9.51
CA GLN A 32 0.65 15.24 -9.23
C GLN A 32 0.35 14.96 -7.76
N GLU A 33 -0.19 15.95 -7.04
CA GLU A 33 -0.63 15.80 -5.66
C GLU A 33 -2.16 15.82 -5.60
N THR A 34 -2.76 14.76 -5.06
CA THR A 34 -4.20 14.68 -4.83
C THR A 34 -4.49 14.81 -3.33
N PHE A 35 -5.36 15.76 -2.98
CA PHE A 35 -5.85 15.95 -1.62
C PHE A 35 -7.34 15.57 -1.57
N ARG A 36 -7.69 14.60 -0.72
CA ARG A 36 -9.09 14.32 -0.38
C ARG A 36 -9.39 14.91 1.01
N VAL A 37 -10.46 15.69 1.11
CA VAL A 37 -10.93 16.28 2.37
C VAL A 37 -12.41 15.97 2.51
N SER A 38 -12.80 15.39 3.65
CA SER A 38 -14.18 15.03 3.96
C SER A 38 -14.74 15.94 5.05
N TYR A 39 -15.95 16.47 4.83
CA TYR A 39 -16.70 17.30 5.78
C TYR A 39 -18.01 16.61 6.17
N TYR A 40 -18.39 16.72 7.45
CA TYR A 40 -19.72 16.34 7.90
C TYR A 40 -20.65 17.55 7.88
N SER A 41 -21.82 17.40 7.27
CA SER A 41 -22.86 18.43 7.24
C SER A 41 -24.13 17.94 7.93
N LYS A 42 -24.83 18.86 8.61
CA LYS A 42 -26.15 18.62 9.22
C LYS A 42 -27.14 19.63 8.65
N ALA A 43 -28.17 19.13 7.99
CA ALA A 43 -29.30 19.94 7.55
C ALA A 43 -30.15 20.38 8.75
N LEU A 44 -30.56 21.64 8.75
CA LEU A 44 -31.35 22.29 9.80
C LEU A 44 -32.80 22.57 9.37
N LYS A 45 -33.09 22.47 8.07
CA LYS A 45 -34.42 22.72 7.48
C LYS A 45 -34.69 21.70 6.36
N GLU A 46 -35.96 21.39 6.15
CA GLU A 46 -36.43 20.57 5.03
C GLU A 46 -36.47 21.41 3.73
N GLY A 47 -36.39 20.78 2.57
CA GLY A 47 -36.43 21.43 1.25
C GLY A 47 -35.09 21.42 0.50
N LYS A 48 -35.01 22.14 -0.62
CA LYS A 48 -33.78 22.30 -1.38
C LYS A 48 -32.79 23.17 -0.62
N ILE A 49 -31.57 22.67 -0.45
CA ILE A 49 -30.47 23.38 0.19
C ILE A 49 -29.26 23.36 -0.74
N THR A 50 -28.56 24.48 -0.83
CA THR A 50 -27.36 24.61 -1.65
C THR A 50 -26.14 24.75 -0.74
N ILE A 51 -25.17 23.85 -0.88
CA ILE A 51 -23.84 24.01 -0.30
C ILE A 51 -23.04 24.93 -1.23
N PRO A 52 -22.49 26.05 -0.73
CA PRO A 52 -21.78 27.00 -1.56
C PRO A 52 -20.46 26.42 -2.09
N PRO A 53 -19.94 26.96 -3.22
CA PRO A 53 -18.62 26.66 -3.75
C PRO A 53 -17.52 26.70 -2.69
N VAL A 54 -16.63 25.70 -2.71
CA VAL A 54 -15.46 25.65 -1.85
C VAL A 54 -14.30 26.35 -2.53
N GLU A 55 -13.65 27.28 -1.84
CA GLU A 55 -12.41 27.92 -2.32
C GLU A 55 -11.17 27.13 -1.92
N VAL A 56 -10.30 26.85 -2.89
CA VAL A 56 -9.00 26.18 -2.68
C VAL A 56 -7.90 26.98 -3.38
N LEU A 57 -6.77 27.13 -2.70
CA LEU A 57 -5.54 27.66 -3.29
C LEU A 57 -4.73 26.49 -3.88
N ILE A 58 -4.58 26.46 -5.21
CA ILE A 58 -3.74 25.49 -5.93
C ILE A 58 -2.65 26.30 -6.65
N ASN A 59 -1.38 26.05 -6.31
CA ASN A 59 -0.22 26.74 -6.90
C ASN A 59 -0.33 28.28 -6.90
N GLY A 60 -0.84 28.86 -5.80
CA GLY A 60 -1.02 30.31 -5.65
C GLY A 60 -2.27 30.89 -6.33
N LYS A 61 -3.01 30.10 -7.12
CA LYS A 61 -4.26 30.53 -7.76
C LYS A 61 -5.48 30.05 -6.96
N LYS A 62 -6.45 30.94 -6.74
CA LYS A 62 -7.72 30.59 -6.10
C LYS A 62 -8.63 29.89 -7.12
N MET A 63 -9.09 28.69 -6.78
CA MET A 63 -10.02 27.88 -7.57
C MET A 63 -11.30 27.64 -6.75
N LYS A 64 -12.45 27.61 -7.40
CA LYS A 64 -13.76 27.35 -6.79
C LYS A 64 -14.34 26.03 -7.30
N SER A 65 -14.96 25.25 -6.43
CA SER A 65 -15.78 24.11 -6.84
C SER A 65 -17.15 24.57 -7.35
N ASP A 66 -17.88 23.68 -8.02
CA ASP A 66 -19.31 23.90 -8.26
C ASP A 66 -20.09 23.85 -6.93
N PRO A 67 -21.22 24.58 -6.83
CA PRO A 67 -22.15 24.42 -5.72
C PRO A 67 -22.82 23.04 -5.77
N ILE A 68 -23.17 22.50 -4.60
CA ILE A 68 -23.89 21.23 -4.49
C ILE A 68 -25.32 21.51 -4.06
N GLU A 69 -26.29 21.16 -4.90
CA GLU A 69 -27.70 21.18 -4.53
C GLU A 69 -28.12 19.86 -3.89
N LEU A 70 -28.77 19.94 -2.73
CA LEU A 70 -29.29 18.82 -1.96
C LEU A 70 -30.78 19.03 -1.75
N THR A 71 -31.60 17.99 -1.86
CA THR A 71 -33.01 18.06 -1.42
C THR A 71 -33.15 17.31 -0.11
N VAL A 72 -33.43 18.04 0.97
CA VAL A 72 -33.64 17.50 2.31
C VAL A 72 -35.10 17.14 2.47
N LEU A 73 -35.39 15.84 2.45
CA LEU A 73 -36.76 15.34 2.57
C LEU A 73 -37.27 15.45 4.02
N PRO A 74 -38.60 15.60 4.21
CA PRO A 74 -39.20 15.57 5.53
C PRO A 74 -38.86 14.29 6.28
N SER A 75 -38.64 14.38 7.59
CA SER A 75 -38.24 13.23 8.41
C SER A 75 -39.29 12.09 8.42
N ALA A 76 -40.50 12.31 7.91
CA ALA A 76 -41.54 11.30 7.72
C ALA A 76 -41.49 10.61 6.34
N ALA A 77 -40.79 11.18 5.36
CA ALA A 77 -40.68 10.67 3.99
C ALA A 77 -39.44 9.78 3.76
N ILE A 78 -38.51 9.74 4.73
CA ILE A 78 -37.50 8.70 4.81
C ILE A 78 -38.12 7.57 5.64
N GLY A 79 -38.66 6.57 4.95
CA GLY A 79 -39.05 5.32 5.58
C GLY A 79 -37.92 4.83 6.49
N GLN A 80 -38.29 4.27 7.64
CA GLN A 80 -37.39 3.74 8.66
C GLN A 80 -36.31 2.83 8.05
N ALA A 81 -35.18 3.39 7.66
CA ALA A 81 -33.93 2.67 7.50
C ALA A 81 -33.26 2.61 8.89
N ASP A 82 -33.79 1.68 9.67
CA ASP A 82 -33.21 0.95 10.77
C ASP A 82 -31.76 1.34 11.15
N GLN A 83 -31.58 2.20 12.16
CA GLN A 83 -30.35 2.21 12.98
C GLN A 83 -30.42 1.18 14.12
N SER A 84 -31.43 0.29 14.10
CA SER A 84 -31.56 -0.89 14.95
C SER A 84 -31.34 -2.18 14.15
N GLY A 85 -30.13 -2.35 13.61
CA GLY A 85 -29.77 -3.52 12.81
C GLY A 85 -28.96 -4.55 13.58
N ALA A 86 -29.22 -5.83 13.30
CA ALA A 86 -28.38 -6.97 13.66
C ALA A 86 -27.61 -7.44 12.41
N ARG A 87 -26.31 -7.66 12.52
CA ARG A 87 -25.48 -8.17 11.43
C ARG A 87 -24.57 -9.30 11.89
N LEU A 88 -24.53 -10.35 11.08
CA LEU A 88 -23.54 -11.42 11.12
C LEU A 88 -22.64 -11.28 9.88
N TRP A 89 -21.33 -11.43 10.03
CA TRP A 89 -20.40 -11.56 8.91
C TRP A 89 -19.15 -12.36 9.29
N VAL A 90 -18.40 -12.77 8.28
CA VAL A 90 -17.12 -13.46 8.44
C VAL A 90 -16.01 -12.64 7.79
N ASP A 91 -14.77 -12.84 8.22
CA ASP A 91 -13.59 -12.23 7.61
C ASP A 91 -13.30 -12.76 6.20
N LYS A 92 -13.64 -14.03 5.94
CA LYS A 92 -13.56 -14.73 4.64
C LYS A 92 -14.67 -15.78 4.52
N ARG A 93 -15.16 -16.03 3.29
CA ARG A 93 -16.21 -17.04 3.04
C ARG A 93 -15.64 -18.37 2.58
N THR A 94 -14.49 -18.37 1.91
CA THR A 94 -13.73 -19.55 1.54
C THR A 94 -12.68 -19.83 2.61
N ILE A 95 -12.81 -20.97 3.30
CA ILE A 95 -11.98 -21.34 4.44
C ILE A 95 -11.14 -22.55 4.07
N THR A 96 -9.83 -22.47 4.26
CA THR A 96 -8.98 -23.66 4.19
C THR A 96 -9.19 -24.53 5.43
N ALA A 97 -9.49 -25.82 5.25
CA ALA A 97 -9.71 -26.78 6.31
C ALA A 97 -8.55 -26.78 7.32
N GLY A 98 -8.89 -26.77 8.61
CA GLY A 98 -7.96 -26.69 9.73
C GLY A 98 -7.37 -25.30 10.00
N LYS A 99 -7.69 -24.27 9.18
CA LYS A 99 -7.23 -22.89 9.41
C LYS A 99 -8.27 -22.06 10.15
N PRO A 100 -7.85 -21.18 11.09
CA PRO A 100 -8.76 -20.34 11.83
C PRO A 100 -9.29 -19.16 10.99
N PHE A 101 -10.52 -18.76 11.28
CA PHE A 101 -11.21 -17.60 10.71
C PHE A 101 -12.11 -16.95 11.75
N TRP A 102 -12.56 -15.72 11.50
CA TRP A 102 -13.35 -14.95 12.46
C TRP A 102 -14.80 -14.81 12.01
N ILE A 103 -15.71 -15.09 12.94
CA ILE A 103 -17.15 -14.82 12.81
C ILE A 103 -17.48 -13.62 13.69
N TYR A 104 -18.06 -12.58 13.11
CA TYR A 104 -18.44 -11.37 13.83
C TYR A 104 -19.96 -11.22 13.88
N LEU A 105 -20.44 -10.88 15.08
CA LEU A 105 -21.81 -10.53 15.37
C LEU A 105 -21.84 -9.10 15.90
N GLU A 106 -22.66 -8.25 15.29
CA GLU A 106 -22.83 -6.86 15.72
C GLU A 106 -24.31 -6.51 15.77
N ALA A 107 -24.69 -5.73 16.77
CA ALA A 107 -26.00 -5.12 16.81
C ALA A 107 -25.91 -3.72 17.41
N SER A 108 -26.78 -2.84 16.91
CA SER A 108 -26.90 -1.47 17.38
C SER A 108 -28.32 -1.20 17.88
N GLY A 109 -28.46 -0.49 18.99
CA GLY A 109 -29.77 -0.15 19.56
C GLY A 109 -29.69 0.57 20.90
N LEU A 110 -30.84 0.79 21.55
CA LEU A 110 -30.91 1.39 22.88
C LEU A 110 -30.45 0.42 23.98
N ASP A 111 -30.75 -0.86 23.79
CA ASP A 111 -30.34 -1.98 24.62
C ASP A 111 -30.02 -3.15 23.67
N VAL A 112 -28.90 -3.83 23.86
CA VAL A 112 -28.41 -4.86 22.95
C VAL A 112 -27.87 -6.02 23.76
N ASP A 113 -28.38 -7.22 23.49
CA ASP A 113 -27.90 -8.47 24.09
C ASP A 113 -27.47 -9.44 22.98
N LEU A 114 -26.15 -9.69 22.90
CA LEU A 114 -25.54 -10.61 21.97
C LEU A 114 -25.27 -11.96 22.66
N PRO A 115 -25.54 -13.11 22.01
CA PRO A 115 -25.31 -14.42 22.58
C PRO A 115 -23.86 -14.57 23.10
N PRO A 116 -23.66 -15.20 24.28
CA PRO A 116 -22.34 -15.38 24.87
C PRO A 116 -21.51 -16.43 24.11
N VAL A 117 -22.18 -17.37 23.46
CA VAL A 117 -21.56 -18.47 22.70
C VAL A 117 -22.31 -18.63 21.39
N LEU A 118 -21.55 -18.84 20.31
CA LEU A 118 -22.08 -19.23 19.02
C LEU A 118 -21.80 -20.74 18.82
N ARG A 119 -22.83 -21.50 18.42
CA ARG A 119 -22.69 -22.92 18.05
C ARG A 119 -23.15 -23.09 16.62
N VAL A 120 -22.28 -23.64 15.78
CA VAL A 120 -22.56 -23.89 14.36
C VAL A 120 -22.13 -25.32 14.06
N ALA A 121 -23.02 -26.11 13.46
CA ALA A 121 -22.69 -27.47 13.06
C ALA A 121 -21.54 -27.45 12.03
N GLY A 122 -20.56 -28.34 12.19
CA GLY A 122 -19.38 -28.39 11.31
C GLY A 122 -18.28 -27.38 11.65
N LEU A 123 -18.47 -26.48 12.63
CA LEU A 123 -17.44 -25.54 13.08
C LEU A 123 -17.03 -25.79 14.54
N ARG A 124 -15.72 -25.81 14.79
CA ARG A 124 -15.15 -25.75 16.13
C ARG A 124 -14.86 -24.29 16.49
N ILE A 125 -15.72 -23.72 17.33
CA ILE A 125 -15.62 -22.32 17.77
C ILE A 125 -14.88 -22.26 19.12
N ASP A 126 -13.83 -21.45 19.21
CA ASP A 126 -13.10 -21.22 20.45
C ASP A 126 -13.87 -20.24 21.35
N THR A 127 -14.59 -20.79 22.33
CA THR A 127 -15.38 -20.01 23.27
C THR A 127 -14.54 -19.29 24.33
N ARG A 128 -13.22 -19.53 24.38
CA ARG A 128 -12.30 -18.84 25.31
C ARG A 128 -11.63 -17.64 24.66
N ASN A 129 -11.56 -17.61 23.33
CA ASN A 129 -10.97 -16.51 22.57
C ASN A 129 -12.07 -15.69 21.86
N VAL A 130 -12.89 -15.01 22.66
CA VAL A 130 -13.97 -14.14 22.16
C VAL A 130 -13.54 -12.69 22.29
N GLN A 131 -13.42 -12.00 21.15
CA GLN A 131 -13.18 -10.55 21.14
C GLN A 131 -14.50 -9.83 21.34
N SER A 132 -14.57 -8.87 22.26
CA SER A 132 -15.77 -8.05 22.46
C SER A 132 -15.39 -6.57 22.40
N SER A 133 -16.15 -5.79 21.65
CA SER A 133 -16.02 -4.33 21.60
C SER A 133 -17.39 -3.68 21.78
N MET A 134 -17.42 -2.57 22.52
CA MET A 134 -18.61 -1.77 22.77
C MET A 134 -18.33 -0.33 22.40
N SER A 135 -19.23 0.30 21.66
CA SER A 135 -19.17 1.73 21.35
C SER A 135 -20.52 2.40 21.57
N TYR A 136 -20.47 3.70 21.86
CA TYR A 136 -21.65 4.55 21.99
C TYR A 136 -21.61 5.61 20.92
N SER A 137 -22.72 5.78 20.22
CA SER A 137 -22.94 6.88 19.29
C SER A 137 -24.19 7.65 19.68
N PHE A 138 -24.33 8.88 19.18
CA PHE A 138 -25.53 9.68 19.35
C PHE A 138 -26.21 9.78 17.99
N ASN A 139 -27.48 9.39 17.92
CA ASN A 139 -28.27 9.61 16.72
C ASN A 139 -28.52 11.12 16.52
N ASN A 140 -28.93 11.50 15.31
CA ASN A 140 -29.14 12.90 14.93
C ASN A 140 -30.22 13.64 15.75
N ARG A 141 -30.97 12.93 16.62
CA ARG A 141 -32.00 13.44 17.54
C ARG A 141 -31.55 13.47 19.01
N GLY A 142 -30.28 13.17 19.33
CA GLY A 142 -29.74 13.19 20.69
C GLY A 142 -29.99 11.91 21.50
N GLY A 143 -30.54 10.86 20.90
CA GLY A 143 -30.66 9.53 21.51
C GLY A 143 -29.34 8.77 21.44
N GLN A 144 -28.90 8.20 22.56
CA GLN A 144 -27.74 7.32 22.63
C GLN A 144 -28.04 5.98 21.94
N VAL A 145 -27.11 5.50 21.10
CA VAL A 145 -27.16 4.19 20.45
C VAL A 145 -25.93 3.42 20.91
N LEU A 146 -26.16 2.29 21.57
CA LEU A 146 -25.16 1.30 21.93
C LEU A 146 -24.92 0.38 20.73
N THR A 147 -23.66 0.22 20.32
CA THR A 147 -23.25 -0.82 19.37
C THR A 147 -22.36 -1.82 20.10
N LEU A 148 -22.79 -3.09 20.12
CA LEU A 148 -21.99 -4.21 20.62
C LEU A 148 -21.53 -5.04 19.44
N ARG A 149 -20.25 -5.45 19.46
CA ARG A 149 -19.67 -6.40 18.53
C ARG A 149 -18.93 -7.50 19.27
N LYS A 150 -19.18 -8.75 18.88
CA LYS A 150 -18.46 -9.94 19.34
C LYS A 150 -17.82 -10.65 18.15
N GLY A 151 -16.56 -11.06 18.30
CA GLY A 151 -15.80 -11.87 17.36
C GLY A 151 -15.51 -13.23 17.95
N PHE A 152 -15.86 -14.29 17.23
CA PHE A 152 -15.62 -15.68 17.60
C PHE A 152 -14.61 -16.28 16.63
N MET A 153 -13.51 -16.84 17.14
CA MET A 153 -12.56 -17.58 16.32
C MET A 153 -13.11 -18.99 16.06
N ALA A 154 -13.18 -19.39 14.80
CA ALA A 154 -13.71 -20.67 14.36
C ALA A 154 -12.69 -21.43 13.50
N VAL A 155 -12.77 -22.76 13.51
CA VAL A 155 -12.04 -23.66 12.61
C VAL A 155 -13.03 -24.65 12.02
N ALA A 156 -12.91 -24.91 10.72
CA ALA A 156 -13.65 -25.96 10.03
C ALA A 156 -12.67 -27.07 9.64
N ASP A 157 -12.95 -28.33 9.99
CA ASP A 157 -12.00 -29.43 9.81
C ASP A 157 -12.27 -30.24 8.51
N THR A 158 -13.51 -30.27 8.05
CA THR A 158 -13.93 -31.06 6.88
C THR A 158 -14.23 -30.17 5.67
N PRO A 159 -13.67 -30.47 4.48
CA PRO A 159 -14.05 -29.80 3.24
C PRO A 159 -15.54 -29.94 2.92
N GLY A 160 -16.12 -28.94 2.25
CA GLY A 160 -17.54 -28.89 1.90
C GLY A 160 -18.20 -27.55 2.22
N ILE A 161 -19.52 -27.46 2.06
CA ILE A 161 -20.28 -26.25 2.38
C ILE A 161 -20.76 -26.33 3.84
N VAL A 162 -20.50 -25.28 4.62
CA VAL A 162 -20.97 -25.14 6.00
C VAL A 162 -21.77 -23.86 6.15
N THR A 163 -23.04 -23.96 6.54
CA THR A 163 -23.91 -22.79 6.75
C THR A 163 -23.89 -22.36 8.21
N ILE A 164 -23.53 -21.10 8.47
CA ILE A 164 -23.83 -20.44 9.74
C ILE A 164 -25.32 -20.04 9.70
N PRO A 165 -26.16 -20.58 10.60
CA PRO A 165 -27.59 -20.27 10.60
C PRO A 165 -27.83 -18.81 11.00
N ALA A 166 -29.06 -18.34 10.78
CA ALA A 166 -29.55 -17.09 11.37
C ALA A 166 -29.34 -17.12 12.90
N VAL A 167 -28.81 -16.02 13.45
CA VAL A 167 -28.56 -15.87 14.88
C VAL A 167 -29.57 -14.92 15.47
N ASP A 168 -30.19 -15.36 16.55
CA ASP A 168 -31.14 -14.56 17.32
C ASP A 168 -30.40 -13.50 18.15
N ILE A 169 -30.76 -12.24 17.97
CA ILE A 169 -30.24 -11.10 18.74
C ILE A 169 -31.41 -10.38 19.41
N ARG A 170 -31.23 -9.90 20.64
CA ARG A 170 -32.21 -9.03 21.30
C ARG A 170 -31.76 -7.57 21.21
N ILE A 171 -32.61 -6.72 20.63
CA ILE A 171 -32.42 -5.28 20.53
C ILE A 171 -33.64 -4.59 21.14
N GLY A 172 -33.46 -3.84 22.23
CA GLY A 172 -34.56 -3.13 22.91
C GLY A 172 -35.69 -4.07 23.35
N GLY A 173 -35.36 -5.28 23.81
CA GLY A 173 -36.32 -6.32 24.19
C GLY A 173 -37.01 -7.05 23.02
N LYS A 174 -36.76 -6.67 21.77
CA LYS A 174 -37.30 -7.36 20.57
C LYS A 174 -36.27 -8.32 19.98
N LYS A 175 -36.74 -9.48 19.52
CA LYS A 175 -35.94 -10.48 18.81
C LYS A 175 -35.73 -10.06 17.37
N VAL A 176 -34.49 -10.03 16.90
CA VAL A 176 -34.08 -9.73 15.52
C VAL A 176 -33.15 -10.86 15.07
N GLU A 177 -33.40 -11.40 13.87
CA GLU A 177 -32.61 -12.50 13.31
C GLU A 177 -31.62 -12.00 12.26
N THR A 178 -30.39 -12.49 12.30
CA THR A 178 -29.40 -12.24 11.24
C THR A 178 -29.69 -13.10 10.02
N LYS A 179 -29.09 -12.76 8.87
CA LYS A 179 -29.12 -13.64 7.70
C LYS A 179 -28.11 -14.80 7.88
N PRO A 180 -28.43 -16.02 7.39
CA PRO A 180 -27.47 -17.11 7.36
C PRO A 180 -26.31 -16.80 6.40
N ILE A 181 -25.18 -17.48 6.59
CA ILE A 181 -23.97 -17.32 5.77
C ILE A 181 -23.41 -18.69 5.40
N ASP A 182 -23.28 -18.96 4.12
CA ASP A 182 -22.59 -20.15 3.63
C ASP A 182 -21.07 -19.93 3.57
N LEU A 183 -20.33 -20.93 4.05
CA LEU A 183 -18.89 -21.02 4.03
C LEU A 183 -18.46 -22.17 3.14
N TYR A 184 -17.39 -21.96 2.38
CA TYR A 184 -16.84 -22.94 1.44
C TYR A 184 -15.51 -23.46 1.98
N ILE A 185 -15.52 -24.67 2.53
CA ILE A 185 -14.36 -25.26 3.16
C ILE A 185 -13.56 -26.03 2.11
N ILE A 186 -12.37 -25.55 1.77
CA ILE A 186 -11.45 -26.16 0.80
C ILE A 186 -10.33 -26.92 1.50
N GLN A 187 -9.81 -27.97 0.88
CA GLN A 187 -8.75 -28.78 1.49
C GLN A 187 -7.40 -28.03 1.54
N SER A 188 -6.68 -28.15 2.66
CA SER A 188 -5.29 -27.69 2.76
C SER A 188 -4.34 -28.79 2.30
N THR A 189 -3.47 -28.51 1.34
CA THR A 189 -2.34 -29.39 0.97
C THR A 189 -1.00 -28.88 1.51
N ALA A 190 -1.01 -27.99 2.51
CA ALA A 190 0.20 -27.43 3.07
C ALA A 190 0.98 -28.50 3.87
N THR A 191 2.01 -29.07 3.24
CA THR A 191 3.00 -29.91 3.91
C THR A 191 4.12 -29.01 4.41
N SER A 192 4.12 -28.67 5.70
CA SER A 192 5.32 -28.11 6.31
C SER A 192 6.38 -29.21 6.39
N ILE A 193 7.59 -28.93 5.92
CA ILE A 193 8.74 -29.82 6.14
C ILE A 193 9.28 -29.48 7.54
N PRO A 194 9.15 -30.37 8.54
CA PRO A 194 9.70 -30.10 9.86
C PRO A 194 11.23 -30.12 9.81
N THR A 195 11.87 -29.06 10.29
CA THR A 195 13.28 -29.12 10.70
C THR A 195 13.35 -29.13 12.23
N ASN A 196 14.08 -30.12 12.75
CA ASN A 196 14.20 -30.58 14.14
C ASN A 196 13.83 -29.60 15.28
N PRO A 197 13.01 -30.03 16.26
CA PRO A 197 12.81 -29.29 17.49
C PRO A 197 14.00 -29.49 18.44
N SER A 198 14.75 -28.42 18.71
CA SER A 198 15.67 -28.35 19.84
C SER A 198 14.89 -27.92 21.09
N VAL A 199 14.73 -28.84 22.03
CA VAL A 199 14.11 -28.62 23.35
C VAL A 199 15.05 -27.75 24.20
N GLY A 200 14.57 -26.58 24.62
CA GLY A 200 15.20 -25.71 25.62
C GLY A 200 14.31 -25.57 26.87
N PRO A 201 14.87 -25.26 28.05
CA PRO A 201 14.12 -25.29 29.29
C PRO A 201 13.10 -24.14 29.40
N ALA A 202 11.97 -24.45 30.03
CA ALA A 202 10.82 -23.57 30.21
C ALA A 202 11.10 -22.45 31.23
N GLY A 203 10.90 -21.19 30.80
CA GLY A 203 10.90 -20.03 31.67
C GLY A 203 10.30 -18.81 30.94
N GLN A 204 9.21 -18.26 31.49
CA GLN A 204 8.48 -17.06 31.08
C GLN A 204 8.19 -16.92 29.57
N GLN A 205 7.06 -17.48 29.14
CA GLN A 205 6.51 -17.30 27.79
C GLN A 205 6.21 -15.81 27.52
N SER A 206 7.18 -15.12 26.92
CA SER A 206 6.84 -14.07 25.96
C SER A 206 6.20 -14.78 24.78
N GLU A 207 4.91 -14.52 24.48
CA GLU A 207 4.26 -15.01 23.26
C GLU A 207 5.19 -14.71 22.09
N SER A 208 5.77 -15.76 21.50
CA SER A 208 6.64 -15.67 20.33
C SER A 208 5.84 -16.22 19.16
N PRO A 209 5.92 -15.59 17.97
CA PRO A 209 5.10 -16.02 16.85
C PRO A 209 5.49 -17.43 16.42
N SER A 210 4.49 -18.28 16.19
CA SER A 210 4.72 -19.60 15.60
C SER A 210 5.11 -19.47 14.13
N GLU A 211 5.66 -20.53 13.51
CA GLU A 211 6.02 -20.50 12.09
C GLU A 211 4.81 -20.17 11.20
N SER A 212 3.64 -20.75 11.48
CA SER A 212 2.40 -20.43 10.75
C SER A 212 1.92 -18.99 10.93
N ASP A 213 2.37 -18.29 11.98
CA ASP A 213 2.05 -16.88 12.20
C ASP A 213 2.97 -15.95 11.41
N LEU A 214 4.12 -16.42 10.91
CA LEU A 214 5.09 -15.54 10.25
C LEU A 214 4.64 -15.12 8.86
N VAL A 215 4.18 -16.09 8.06
CA VAL A 215 3.70 -15.88 6.70
C VAL A 215 2.60 -16.89 6.38
N PHE A 216 1.50 -16.41 5.82
CA PHE A 216 0.48 -17.27 5.22
C PHE A 216 -0.18 -16.56 4.04
N ILE A 217 -0.87 -17.33 3.21
CA ILE A 217 -1.64 -16.83 2.07
C ILE A 217 -3.11 -17.21 2.22
N GLU A 218 -4.00 -16.38 1.70
CA GLU A 218 -5.44 -16.61 1.67
C GLU A 218 -6.01 -16.25 0.31
N MET A 219 -6.93 -17.07 -0.20
CA MET A 219 -7.69 -16.82 -1.43
C MET A 219 -9.17 -16.90 -1.08
N ASP A 220 -9.94 -15.90 -1.49
CA ASP A 220 -11.36 -15.78 -1.17
C ASP A 220 -12.14 -15.21 -2.36
N THR A 221 -13.43 -15.55 -2.43
CA THR A 221 -14.38 -14.93 -3.35
C THR A 221 -15.60 -14.44 -2.59
N ASP A 222 -16.20 -13.34 -3.05
CA ASP A 222 -17.43 -12.83 -2.43
C ASP A 222 -18.65 -13.75 -2.68
N LYS A 223 -18.64 -14.45 -3.81
CA LYS A 223 -19.67 -15.38 -4.28
C LYS A 223 -19.03 -16.62 -4.94
N VAL A 224 -19.73 -17.75 -4.89
CA VAL A 224 -19.37 -18.97 -5.64
C VAL A 224 -20.54 -19.54 -6.44
N GLU A 225 -21.73 -18.96 -6.31
CA GLU A 225 -22.88 -19.27 -7.15
C GLU A 225 -23.36 -17.96 -7.75
N VAL A 226 -23.33 -17.88 -9.08
CA VAL A 226 -23.62 -16.64 -9.82
C VAL A 226 -24.31 -16.94 -11.15
N PHE A 227 -24.89 -15.93 -11.78
CA PHE A 227 -25.30 -16.04 -13.18
C PHE A 227 -24.14 -15.79 -14.15
N GLN A 228 -24.23 -16.34 -15.36
CA GLN A 228 -23.29 -16.03 -16.42
C GLN A 228 -23.17 -14.51 -16.64
N GLY A 229 -21.94 -13.99 -16.70
CA GLY A 229 -21.66 -12.56 -16.83
C GLY A 229 -21.76 -11.73 -15.54
N GLU A 230 -22.21 -12.30 -14.43
CA GLU A 230 -22.27 -11.61 -13.13
C GLU A 230 -20.85 -11.47 -12.53
N PRO A 231 -20.47 -10.29 -11.98
CA PRO A 231 -19.16 -10.09 -11.37
C PRO A 231 -18.98 -10.90 -10.07
N ILE A 232 -17.81 -11.53 -9.96
CA ILE A 232 -17.26 -12.13 -8.75
C ILE A 232 -15.99 -11.36 -8.36
N LEU A 233 -15.92 -10.91 -7.11
CA LEU A 233 -14.69 -10.34 -6.55
C LEU A 233 -13.83 -11.46 -5.98
N MET A 234 -12.72 -11.77 -6.64
CA MET A 234 -11.67 -12.64 -6.13
C MET A 234 -10.61 -11.80 -5.41
N THR A 235 -10.22 -12.23 -4.21
CA THR A 235 -9.18 -11.60 -3.39
C THR A 235 -8.10 -12.62 -3.04
N THR A 236 -6.84 -12.25 -3.25
CA THR A 236 -5.67 -13.02 -2.79
C THR A 236 -4.87 -12.15 -1.84
N GLY A 237 -4.70 -12.61 -0.60
CA GLY A 237 -3.96 -11.92 0.45
C GLY A 237 -2.69 -12.66 0.82
N LEU A 238 -1.54 -11.99 0.70
CA LEU A 238 -0.27 -12.43 1.31
C LEU A 238 -0.12 -11.73 2.66
N TRP A 239 -0.18 -12.50 3.73
CA TRP A 239 -0.08 -12.02 5.10
C TRP A 239 1.33 -12.24 5.61
N ARG A 240 2.01 -11.15 5.98
CA ARG A 240 3.37 -11.20 6.55
C ARG A 240 3.34 -10.52 7.90
N ILE A 241 3.82 -11.19 8.93
CA ILE A 241 3.82 -10.60 10.27
C ILE A 241 4.64 -9.31 10.29
N ASN A 242 4.03 -8.23 10.78
CA ASN A 242 4.69 -6.95 10.99
C ASN A 242 5.33 -6.95 12.39
N TYR A 243 6.39 -7.75 12.54
CA TYR A 243 7.13 -7.89 13.79
C TYR A 243 8.61 -7.57 13.57
N ARG A 244 9.16 -6.64 14.36
CA ARG A 244 10.52 -6.06 14.17
C ARG A 244 11.66 -7.09 14.05
N ARG A 245 11.46 -8.31 14.55
CA ARG A 245 12.44 -9.41 14.54
C ARG A 245 12.23 -10.40 13.39
N VAL A 246 11.28 -10.13 12.50
CA VAL A 246 10.93 -10.96 11.34
C VAL A 246 11.18 -10.16 10.07
N SER A 247 11.80 -10.81 9.10
CA SER A 247 11.87 -10.33 7.72
C SER A 247 11.38 -11.44 6.81
N SER A 248 10.44 -11.14 5.92
CA SER A 248 9.85 -12.13 5.03
C SER A 248 9.67 -11.63 3.60
N GLY A 249 9.72 -12.56 2.66
CA GLY A 249 9.55 -12.31 1.24
C GLY A 249 9.91 -13.54 0.40
N PRO A 250 9.75 -13.46 -0.93
CA PRO A 250 10.20 -14.51 -1.83
C PRO A 250 11.73 -14.63 -1.77
N TYR A 251 12.24 -15.87 -1.80
CA TYR A 251 13.67 -16.11 -1.99
C TYR A 251 14.02 -16.14 -3.49
N ARG A 252 15.32 -16.14 -3.81
CA ARG A 252 15.78 -16.20 -5.21
C ARG A 252 15.38 -17.54 -5.84
N GLY A 253 14.58 -17.48 -6.91
CA GLY A 253 14.05 -18.67 -7.57
C GLY A 253 12.80 -19.27 -6.91
N ALA A 254 12.17 -18.53 -5.99
CA ALA A 254 10.87 -18.92 -5.43
C ALA A 254 9.83 -19.07 -6.54
N LEU A 255 9.10 -20.18 -6.52
CA LEU A 255 7.98 -20.40 -7.42
C LEU A 255 6.74 -19.65 -6.89
N ILE A 256 6.20 -18.75 -7.70
CA ILE A 256 4.92 -18.09 -7.44
C ILE A 256 4.05 -18.34 -8.66
N GLN A 257 2.95 -19.06 -8.48
CA GLN A 257 1.97 -19.34 -9.53
C GLN A 257 0.63 -18.78 -9.08
N ASP A 258 0.19 -17.69 -9.71
CA ASP A 258 -1.11 -17.11 -9.45
C ASP A 258 -2.25 -18.06 -9.91
N PRO A 259 -3.44 -17.97 -9.29
CA PRO A 259 -4.59 -18.80 -9.66
C PRO A 259 -4.96 -18.70 -11.14
N THR A 260 -5.20 -19.84 -11.77
CA THR A 260 -5.79 -19.86 -13.12
C THR A 260 -7.24 -19.41 -13.06
N THR A 261 -7.70 -18.74 -14.11
CA THR A 261 -9.06 -18.17 -14.21
C THR A 261 -9.66 -18.47 -15.57
N GLU A 262 -9.44 -19.71 -16.05
CA GLU A 262 -10.00 -20.17 -17.31
C GLU A 262 -11.53 -20.14 -17.28
N GLY A 263 -12.15 -19.66 -18.36
CA GLY A 263 -13.60 -19.46 -18.41
C GLY A 263 -14.09 -18.14 -17.81
N PHE A 264 -13.20 -17.29 -17.27
CA PHE A 264 -13.54 -15.95 -16.78
C PHE A 264 -12.90 -14.86 -17.64
N TYR A 265 -13.66 -13.81 -17.92
CA TYR A 265 -13.07 -12.53 -18.29
C TYR A 265 -12.57 -11.83 -17.02
N VAL A 266 -11.34 -11.32 -17.05
CA VAL A 266 -10.64 -10.83 -15.85
C VAL A 266 -10.40 -9.34 -15.95
N HIS A 267 -10.82 -8.60 -14.93
CA HIS A 267 -10.45 -7.21 -14.72
C HIS A 267 -9.67 -7.08 -13.41
N GLU A 268 -8.39 -6.72 -13.50
CA GLU A 268 -7.53 -6.57 -12.33
C GLU A 268 -7.69 -5.20 -11.70
N LEU A 269 -7.79 -5.16 -10.36
CA LEU A 269 -7.84 -3.93 -9.59
C LEU A 269 -6.46 -3.62 -9.00
N GLU A 270 -6.21 -2.34 -8.71
CA GLU A 270 -4.97 -1.94 -8.07
C GLU A 270 -4.76 -2.69 -6.73
N PRO A 271 -3.55 -3.25 -6.52
CA PRO A 271 -3.25 -3.95 -5.29
C PRO A 271 -3.19 -2.97 -4.11
N THR A 272 -3.63 -3.43 -2.95
CA THR A 272 -3.63 -2.65 -1.71
C THR A 272 -2.66 -3.28 -0.72
N VAL A 273 -1.92 -2.42 -0.01
CA VAL A 273 -1.07 -2.82 1.11
C VAL A 273 -1.54 -2.08 2.35
N TYR A 274 -1.83 -2.82 3.41
CA TYR A 274 -2.31 -2.25 4.68
C TYR A 274 -1.88 -3.12 5.86
N ASP A 275 -1.82 -2.49 7.04
CA ASP A 275 -1.62 -3.21 8.30
C ASP A 275 -2.96 -3.71 8.84
N MET A 276 -3.00 -4.96 9.33
CA MET A 276 -4.17 -5.57 9.94
C MET A 276 -3.77 -6.38 11.18
N ASN A 277 -4.49 -6.18 12.29
CA ASN A 277 -4.32 -6.98 13.49
C ASN A 277 -5.17 -8.26 13.41
N ARG A 278 -4.57 -9.41 13.69
CA ARG A 278 -5.27 -10.71 13.77
C ARG A 278 -4.70 -11.51 14.95
N GLY A 279 -5.54 -11.78 15.95
CA GLY A 279 -5.08 -12.37 17.22
C GLY A 279 -4.12 -11.43 17.96
N SER A 280 -3.02 -11.97 18.49
CA SER A 280 -1.96 -11.20 19.18
C SER A 280 -0.99 -10.46 18.23
N TRP A 281 -1.13 -10.64 16.91
CA TRP A 281 -0.14 -10.19 15.93
C TRP A 281 -0.70 -9.13 14.97
N SER A 282 0.19 -8.24 14.54
CA SER A 282 -0.04 -7.31 13.43
C SER A 282 0.59 -7.85 12.15
N TYR A 283 -0.07 -7.65 11.03
CA TYR A 283 0.33 -8.15 9.72
C TYR A 283 0.36 -7.04 8.69
N GLU A 284 1.40 -7.00 7.86
CA GLU A 284 1.35 -6.30 6.58
C GLU A 284 0.68 -7.23 5.56
N VAL A 285 -0.49 -6.84 5.09
CA VAL A 285 -1.29 -7.60 4.12
C VAL A 285 -1.08 -6.99 2.75
N THR A 286 -0.59 -7.81 1.81
CA THR A 286 -0.57 -7.47 0.39
C THR A 286 -1.78 -8.13 -0.27
N GLU A 287 -2.80 -7.34 -0.56
CA GLU A 287 -4.07 -7.78 -1.10
C GLU A 287 -4.13 -7.44 -2.61
N ARG A 288 -4.33 -8.47 -3.44
CA ARG A 288 -4.64 -8.31 -4.86
C ARG A 288 -6.10 -8.67 -5.08
N ARG A 289 -6.80 -7.89 -5.90
CA ARG A 289 -8.22 -8.06 -6.18
C ARG A 289 -8.44 -8.17 -7.69
N LYS A 290 -9.28 -9.11 -8.09
CA LYS A 290 -9.70 -9.31 -9.48
C LYS A 290 -11.22 -9.40 -9.54
N LEU A 291 -11.83 -8.74 -10.53
CA LEU A 291 -13.21 -8.97 -10.90
C LEU A 291 -13.23 -10.02 -12.01
N LEU A 292 -13.89 -11.13 -11.73
CA LEU A 292 -14.05 -12.26 -12.64
C LEU A 292 -15.48 -12.28 -13.15
N TYR A 293 -15.63 -12.38 -14.47
CA TYR A 293 -16.93 -12.46 -15.13
C TYR A 293 -17.04 -13.80 -15.87
N PRO A 294 -17.91 -14.73 -15.42
CA PRO A 294 -18.06 -16.03 -16.07
C PRO A 294 -18.51 -15.91 -17.52
N THR A 295 -17.80 -16.57 -18.44
CA THR A 295 -18.08 -16.48 -19.89
C THR A 295 -19.14 -17.47 -20.36
N HIS A 296 -19.38 -18.55 -19.60
CA HIS A 296 -20.35 -19.60 -19.91
C HIS A 296 -20.92 -20.21 -18.62
N SER A 297 -22.10 -20.83 -18.73
CA SER A 297 -22.74 -21.55 -17.63
C SER A 297 -22.10 -22.92 -17.40
N GLY A 298 -22.22 -23.44 -16.18
CA GLY A 298 -21.61 -24.69 -15.74
C GLY A 298 -20.77 -24.48 -14.49
N THR A 299 -19.99 -25.49 -14.10
CA THR A 299 -19.04 -25.37 -13.00
C THR A 299 -17.70 -24.91 -13.55
N LEU A 300 -17.28 -23.70 -13.18
CA LEU A 300 -15.97 -23.14 -13.51
C LEU A 300 -15.04 -23.24 -12.31
N GLU A 301 -13.73 -23.31 -12.55
CA GLU A 301 -12.72 -23.41 -11.49
C GLU A 301 -11.83 -22.17 -11.48
N ILE A 302 -11.68 -21.55 -10.31
CA ILE A 302 -10.54 -20.70 -10.00
C ILE A 302 -9.44 -21.61 -9.49
N GLY A 303 -8.34 -21.70 -10.21
CA GLY A 303 -7.28 -22.66 -9.92
C GLY A 303 -6.55 -22.42 -8.61
N ARG A 304 -5.65 -23.33 -8.28
CA ARG A 304 -4.82 -23.25 -7.08
C ARG A 304 -3.92 -22.01 -7.06
N TRP A 305 -3.69 -21.46 -5.87
CA TRP A 305 -2.64 -20.47 -5.65
C TRP A 305 -1.42 -21.13 -5.02
N HIS A 306 -0.24 -20.99 -5.64
CA HIS A 306 1.02 -21.44 -5.06
C HIS A 306 1.98 -20.27 -4.80
N TRP A 307 2.54 -20.22 -3.59
CA TRP A 307 3.52 -19.22 -3.21
C TRP A 307 4.66 -19.82 -2.41
N GLU A 308 5.89 -19.56 -2.84
CA GLU A 308 7.10 -19.87 -2.07
C GLU A 308 7.77 -18.62 -1.50
N GLY A 309 8.34 -18.77 -0.31
CA GLY A 309 9.14 -17.70 0.28
C GLY A 309 9.87 -18.10 1.54
N ILE A 310 10.46 -17.11 2.20
CA ILE A 310 11.25 -17.29 3.40
C ILE A 310 10.82 -16.27 4.46
N ALA A 311 10.75 -16.70 5.72
CA ALA A 311 10.66 -15.82 6.87
C ALA A 311 11.84 -16.06 7.81
N ARG A 312 12.63 -15.02 8.02
CA ARG A 312 13.79 -15.04 8.92
C ARG A 312 13.39 -14.45 10.26
N TYR A 313 13.41 -15.26 11.31
CA TYR A 313 13.08 -14.86 12.66
C TYR A 313 14.31 -14.81 13.55
N THR A 314 14.46 -13.71 14.31
CA THR A 314 15.54 -13.53 15.30
C THR A 314 14.96 -13.57 16.72
N ALA A 315 14.98 -14.75 17.34
CA ALA A 315 14.46 -14.94 18.69
C ALA A 315 15.13 -14.02 19.73
N PRO A 316 14.39 -13.53 20.76
CA PRO A 316 14.97 -12.83 21.90
C PRO A 316 16.08 -13.66 22.57
N GLY A 317 17.24 -13.04 22.84
CA GLY A 317 18.37 -13.69 23.52
C GLY A 317 19.25 -14.60 22.64
N PHE A 318 18.89 -14.85 21.39
CA PHE A 318 19.67 -15.69 20.47
C PHE A 318 20.35 -14.86 19.37
N TYR A 319 21.65 -15.07 19.15
CA TYR A 319 22.41 -14.48 18.04
C TYR A 319 22.23 -15.23 16.70
N ARG A 320 21.51 -16.36 16.70
CA ARG A 320 21.25 -17.15 15.48
C ARG A 320 19.89 -16.80 14.89
N ARG A 321 19.90 -16.43 13.62
CA ARG A 321 18.67 -16.28 12.81
C ARG A 321 18.17 -17.66 12.42
N LYS A 322 16.87 -17.89 12.58
CA LYS A 322 16.20 -19.08 12.05
C LYS A 322 15.54 -18.71 10.72
N ASP A 323 15.92 -19.42 9.67
CA ASP A 323 15.38 -19.27 8.32
C ASP A 323 14.28 -20.31 8.12
N ASN A 324 13.03 -19.86 7.98
CA ASN A 324 11.87 -20.72 7.74
C ASN A 324 11.47 -20.59 6.27
N TYR A 325 11.55 -21.69 5.52
CA TYR A 325 11.12 -21.73 4.13
C TYR A 325 9.66 -22.19 4.06
N TYR A 326 8.88 -21.50 3.23
CA TYR A 326 7.46 -21.76 3.03
C TYR A 326 7.20 -22.18 1.60
N LYS A 327 6.37 -23.20 1.45
CA LYS A 327 5.67 -23.58 0.23
C LYS A 327 4.20 -23.63 0.59
N LEU A 328 3.47 -22.60 0.20
CA LEU A 328 2.10 -22.41 0.59
C LEU A 328 1.21 -22.64 -0.61
N ASP A 329 0.17 -23.43 -0.39
CA ASP A 329 -0.83 -23.77 -1.40
C ASP A 329 -2.22 -23.44 -0.86
N VAL A 330 -3.01 -22.78 -1.70
CA VAL A 330 -4.46 -22.67 -1.52
C VAL A 330 -5.12 -23.45 -2.66
N GLY A 331 -5.99 -24.39 -2.30
CA GLY A 331 -6.71 -25.22 -3.26
C GLY A 331 -7.62 -24.41 -4.19
N PRO A 332 -8.09 -25.03 -5.29
CA PRO A 332 -9.00 -24.37 -6.21
C PRO A 332 -10.36 -24.04 -5.56
N ILE A 333 -11.07 -23.08 -6.15
CA ILE A 333 -12.44 -22.70 -5.77
C ILE A 333 -13.35 -22.98 -6.95
N GLU A 334 -14.34 -23.84 -6.74
CA GLU A 334 -15.39 -24.11 -7.72
C GLU A 334 -16.45 -23.01 -7.68
N ILE A 335 -16.85 -22.53 -8.86
CA ILE A 335 -17.88 -21.52 -9.07
C ILE A 335 -19.00 -22.15 -9.89
N VAL A 336 -20.21 -22.21 -9.33
CA VAL A 336 -21.42 -22.66 -10.01
C VAL A 336 -22.03 -21.50 -10.78
N VAL A 337 -22.02 -21.59 -12.11
CA VAL A 337 -22.52 -20.54 -13.00
C VAL A 337 -23.86 -20.95 -13.60
N LYS A 338 -24.92 -20.27 -13.20
CA LYS A 338 -26.27 -20.45 -13.72
C LYS A 338 -26.38 -19.87 -15.14
N PRO A 339 -27.08 -20.57 -16.06
CA PRO A 339 -27.41 -19.98 -17.35
C PRO A 339 -28.38 -18.82 -17.18
N LEU A 340 -28.30 -17.86 -18.10
CA LEU A 340 -29.34 -16.83 -18.24
C LEU A 340 -30.55 -17.43 -18.97
N PRO A 341 -31.79 -17.01 -18.64
CA PRO A 341 -32.95 -17.33 -19.46
C PRO A 341 -32.78 -16.81 -20.91
N PRO A 342 -33.60 -17.25 -21.87
CA PRO A 342 -33.58 -16.68 -23.22
C PRO A 342 -33.77 -15.16 -23.19
N GLY A 343 -32.80 -14.43 -23.76
CA GLY A 343 -32.77 -12.97 -23.69
C GLY A 343 -33.88 -12.29 -24.50
N PRO A 344 -34.55 -11.27 -23.96
CA PRO A 344 -35.54 -10.47 -24.71
C PRO A 344 -34.86 -9.64 -25.81
N ALA A 345 -35.67 -9.14 -26.74
CA ALA A 345 -35.17 -8.25 -27.80
C ALA A 345 -34.53 -6.99 -27.21
N GLY A 346 -33.34 -6.63 -27.71
CA GLY A 346 -32.62 -5.43 -27.24
C GLY A 346 -31.67 -5.67 -26.06
N PHE A 347 -31.61 -6.88 -25.49
CA PHE A 347 -30.60 -7.24 -24.51
C PHE A 347 -29.19 -7.22 -25.15
N SER A 348 -28.28 -6.44 -24.57
CA SER A 348 -26.92 -6.24 -25.09
C SER A 348 -25.87 -7.19 -24.50
N GLY A 349 -26.23 -7.95 -23.47
CA GLY A 349 -25.28 -8.73 -22.66
C GLY A 349 -24.99 -8.11 -21.28
N ALA A 350 -25.59 -6.96 -20.95
CA ALA A 350 -25.39 -6.29 -19.67
C ALA A 350 -25.98 -7.10 -18.50
N VAL A 351 -25.11 -7.67 -17.66
CA VAL A 351 -25.49 -8.41 -16.45
C VAL A 351 -24.98 -7.66 -15.23
N GLY A 352 -25.88 -7.32 -14.31
CA GLY A 352 -25.53 -6.54 -13.12
C GLY A 352 -26.67 -5.70 -12.57
N GLU A 353 -26.32 -4.82 -11.64
CA GLU A 353 -27.25 -3.87 -11.03
C GLU A 353 -26.98 -2.50 -11.62
N PHE A 354 -27.93 -1.99 -12.42
CA PHE A 354 -27.75 -0.74 -13.15
C PHE A 354 -28.86 0.25 -12.87
N GLN A 355 -28.49 1.53 -12.93
CA GLN A 355 -29.38 2.67 -12.98
C GLN A 355 -29.15 3.38 -14.30
N VAL A 356 -30.24 3.69 -15.01
CA VAL A 356 -30.19 4.36 -16.31
C VAL A 356 -30.72 5.79 -16.14
N ALA A 357 -29.96 6.75 -16.64
CA ALA A 357 -30.35 8.14 -16.72
C ALA A 357 -30.19 8.63 -18.16
N SER A 358 -31.04 9.54 -18.59
CA SER A 358 -30.98 10.10 -19.94
C SER A 358 -31.26 11.60 -19.92
N ARG A 359 -30.60 12.34 -20.80
CA ARG A 359 -30.71 13.80 -20.91
C ARG A 359 -30.62 14.22 -22.36
N LEU A 360 -31.53 15.09 -22.78
CA LEU A 360 -31.44 15.86 -24.02
C LEU A 360 -30.98 17.28 -23.66
N ASP A 361 -29.96 17.79 -24.34
CA ASP A 361 -29.37 19.10 -23.99
C ASP A 361 -30.32 20.29 -24.27
N SER A 362 -31.17 20.16 -25.29
CA SER A 362 -32.22 21.14 -25.57
C SER A 362 -33.46 20.49 -26.16
N ASN A 363 -34.63 20.87 -25.67
CA ASN A 363 -35.93 20.50 -26.24
C ASN A 363 -36.36 21.43 -27.38
N THR A 364 -35.65 22.54 -27.60
CA THR A 364 -35.84 23.44 -28.74
C THR A 364 -34.58 23.40 -29.60
N MET A 365 -34.73 23.03 -30.86
CA MET A 365 -33.61 22.80 -31.77
C MET A 365 -33.91 23.39 -33.14
N THR A 366 -32.88 23.68 -33.91
CA THR A 366 -33.03 24.23 -35.26
C THR A 366 -32.72 23.14 -36.27
N GLU A 367 -33.48 23.09 -37.35
CA GLU A 367 -33.22 22.21 -38.49
C GLU A 367 -31.76 22.33 -38.95
N GLY A 368 -31.09 21.18 -39.16
CA GLY A 368 -29.69 21.09 -39.56
C GLY A 368 -28.66 21.32 -38.44
N ILE A 369 -29.05 21.78 -37.24
CA ILE A 369 -28.13 22.01 -36.11
C ILE A 369 -28.12 20.79 -35.17
N PRO A 370 -26.97 20.13 -34.95
CA PRO A 370 -26.89 18.98 -34.07
C PRO A 370 -27.05 19.32 -32.59
N VAL A 371 -27.76 18.46 -31.85
CA VAL A 371 -27.94 18.53 -30.39
C VAL A 371 -27.46 17.23 -29.75
N LYS A 372 -26.84 17.31 -28.57
CA LYS A 372 -26.39 16.11 -27.86
C LYS A 372 -27.54 15.47 -27.08
N PHE A 373 -27.63 14.15 -27.20
CA PHE A 373 -28.49 13.30 -26.41
C PHE A 373 -27.61 12.30 -25.64
N THR A 374 -27.66 12.36 -24.32
CA THR A 374 -26.78 11.59 -23.43
C THR A 374 -27.56 10.53 -22.69
N VAL A 375 -27.10 9.28 -22.74
CA VAL A 375 -27.56 8.18 -21.89
C VAL A 375 -26.43 7.77 -20.97
N THR A 376 -26.69 7.69 -19.67
CA THR A 376 -25.72 7.30 -18.65
C THR A 376 -26.23 6.08 -17.91
N ILE A 377 -25.47 4.99 -17.96
CA ILE A 377 -25.73 3.74 -17.24
C ILE A 377 -24.72 3.63 -16.11
N ARG A 378 -25.18 3.50 -14.87
CA ARG A 378 -24.32 3.43 -13.67
C ARG A 378 -24.63 2.20 -12.85
N GLY A 379 -23.60 1.52 -12.37
CA GLY A 379 -23.75 0.49 -11.35
C GLY A 379 -22.71 -0.61 -11.41
N LEU A 380 -23.05 -1.76 -10.85
CA LEU A 380 -22.17 -2.92 -10.69
C LEU A 380 -22.39 -3.93 -11.82
N GLY A 381 -21.37 -4.21 -12.62
CA GLY A 381 -21.43 -5.22 -13.68
C GLY A 381 -20.22 -5.17 -14.60
N ASN A 382 -20.26 -5.90 -15.73
CA ASN A 382 -19.19 -5.85 -16.73
C ASN A 382 -19.37 -4.63 -17.64
N PRO A 383 -18.51 -3.59 -17.56
CA PRO A 383 -18.66 -2.40 -18.40
C PRO A 383 -18.53 -2.69 -19.90
N ASP A 384 -17.78 -3.73 -20.27
CA ASP A 384 -17.58 -4.10 -21.68
C ASP A 384 -18.80 -4.80 -22.27
N ALA A 385 -19.59 -5.47 -21.43
CA ALA A 385 -20.85 -6.11 -21.81
C ALA A 385 -22.02 -5.12 -21.91
N ILE A 386 -21.88 -3.89 -21.39
CA ILE A 386 -22.90 -2.84 -21.52
C ILE A 386 -22.85 -2.27 -22.94
N GLY A 387 -23.67 -2.79 -23.84
CA GLY A 387 -23.83 -2.24 -25.18
C GLY A 387 -24.64 -0.93 -25.19
N ALA A 388 -24.47 -0.14 -26.25
CA ALA A 388 -25.29 1.04 -26.49
C ALA A 388 -26.77 0.63 -26.67
N PRO A 389 -27.73 1.32 -26.03
CA PRO A 389 -29.15 1.06 -26.25
C PRO A 389 -29.52 1.20 -27.74
N LYS A 390 -30.42 0.34 -28.23
CA LYS A 390 -30.93 0.44 -29.60
C LYS A 390 -31.83 1.66 -29.72
N VAL A 391 -31.42 2.61 -30.54
CA VAL A 391 -32.13 3.87 -30.74
C VAL A 391 -33.19 3.70 -31.84
N PRO A 392 -34.37 4.34 -31.69
CA PRO A 392 -35.43 4.26 -32.69
C PRO A 392 -35.09 5.08 -33.93
N GLU A 393 -35.59 4.63 -35.10
CA GLU A 393 -35.54 5.45 -36.31
C GLU A 393 -36.47 6.66 -36.17
N LEU A 394 -36.00 7.83 -36.61
CA LEU A 394 -36.73 9.09 -36.50
C LEU A 394 -37.09 9.58 -37.91
N THR A 395 -38.35 9.95 -38.12
CA THR A 395 -38.81 10.53 -39.39
C THR A 395 -38.43 12.00 -39.56
N TRP A 396 -38.10 12.68 -38.46
CA TRP A 396 -37.85 14.12 -38.37
C TRP A 396 -36.38 14.49 -38.11
N GLY A 397 -35.50 13.49 -37.96
CA GLY A 397 -34.11 13.69 -37.61
C GLY A 397 -33.27 12.43 -37.79
N SER A 398 -31.97 12.54 -37.56
CA SER A 398 -31.04 11.39 -37.54
C SER A 398 -30.26 11.38 -36.23
N LEU A 399 -29.99 10.18 -35.71
CA LEU A 399 -29.22 9.99 -34.48
C LEU A 399 -27.92 9.26 -34.81
N SER A 400 -26.78 9.94 -34.65
CA SER A 400 -25.44 9.42 -34.97
C SER A 400 -24.60 9.22 -33.71
N GLY A 401 -23.62 8.32 -33.75
CA GLY A 401 -22.75 7.96 -32.62
C GLY A 401 -23.04 6.53 -32.11
N PRO A 402 -22.89 6.24 -30.80
CA PRO A 402 -22.50 7.14 -29.73
C PRO A 402 -20.99 7.26 -29.53
N GLU A 403 -20.54 8.42 -29.05
CA GLU A 403 -19.27 8.53 -28.34
C GLU A 403 -19.42 7.87 -26.96
N VAL A 404 -18.48 6.99 -26.59
CA VAL A 404 -18.58 6.19 -25.36
C VAL A 404 -17.50 6.61 -24.39
N THR A 405 -17.91 6.99 -23.17
CA THR A 405 -17.00 7.25 -22.06
C THR A 405 -17.32 6.33 -20.90
N THR A 406 -16.31 5.66 -20.35
CA THR A 406 -16.45 4.74 -19.22
C THR A 406 -15.59 5.24 -18.07
N MET A 407 -16.18 5.42 -16.90
CA MET A 407 -15.47 5.88 -15.69
C MET A 407 -15.77 4.98 -14.50
N PRO A 408 -14.76 4.45 -13.80
CA PRO A 408 -14.98 3.77 -12.53
C PRO A 408 -15.34 4.76 -11.42
N PHE A 409 -16.22 4.34 -10.52
CA PHE A 409 -16.48 5.03 -9.26
C PHE A 409 -16.73 4.00 -8.17
N THR A 410 -16.38 4.30 -6.91
CA THR A 410 -16.63 3.37 -5.81
C THR A 410 -17.52 4.07 -4.79
N PRO A 411 -18.78 3.63 -4.60
CA PRO A 411 -19.63 4.13 -3.53
C PRO A 411 -18.96 4.00 -2.16
N LEU A 412 -19.28 4.91 -1.24
CA LEU A 412 -18.70 4.90 0.10
C LEU A 412 -19.09 3.60 0.83
N GLY A 413 -18.10 2.88 1.34
CA GLY A 413 -18.30 1.62 2.08
C GLY A 413 -18.35 0.37 1.20
N GLU A 414 -18.26 0.51 -0.12
CA GLU A 414 -18.19 -0.64 -1.02
C GLU A 414 -16.74 -0.99 -1.40
N LYS A 415 -16.47 -2.30 -1.56
CA LYS A 415 -15.15 -2.82 -1.91
C LYS A 415 -14.96 -2.98 -3.43
N ILE A 416 -16.06 -3.12 -4.17
CA ILE A 416 -16.07 -3.36 -5.61
C ILE A 416 -16.29 -2.02 -6.33
N PRO A 417 -15.47 -1.64 -7.32
CA PRO A 417 -15.74 -0.47 -8.14
C PRO A 417 -17.00 -0.69 -8.99
N HIS A 418 -17.86 0.32 -8.99
CA HIS A 418 -18.97 0.46 -9.92
C HIS A 418 -18.48 1.20 -11.17
N MET A 419 -19.25 1.14 -12.23
CA MET A 419 -18.92 1.75 -13.51
C MET A 419 -20.02 2.73 -13.93
N SER A 420 -19.63 3.87 -14.47
CA SER A 420 -20.51 4.82 -15.16
C SER A 420 -20.14 4.82 -16.63
N LYS A 421 -21.01 4.26 -17.48
CA LYS A 421 -20.85 4.25 -18.94
C LYS A 421 -21.81 5.28 -19.55
N THR A 422 -21.25 6.24 -20.26
CA THR A 422 -21.98 7.35 -20.89
C THR A 422 -21.91 7.21 -22.40
N PHE A 423 -23.07 7.15 -23.02
CA PHE A 423 -23.27 7.15 -24.47
C PHE A 423 -23.77 8.54 -24.88
N VAL A 424 -22.98 9.25 -25.68
CA VAL A 424 -23.34 10.55 -26.22
C VAL A 424 -23.67 10.40 -27.69
N TYR A 425 -24.95 10.60 -28.01
CA TYR A 425 -25.47 10.60 -29.37
C TYR A 425 -25.59 12.04 -29.88
N THR A 426 -25.40 12.20 -31.19
CA THR A 426 -25.60 13.45 -31.90
C THR A 426 -26.93 13.37 -32.66
N LEU A 427 -27.93 14.13 -32.21
CA LEU A 427 -29.24 14.25 -32.82
C LEU A 427 -29.26 15.44 -33.79
N THR A 428 -29.40 15.17 -35.09
CA THR A 428 -29.49 16.21 -36.13
C THR A 428 -30.90 16.25 -36.70
N PRO A 429 -31.68 17.32 -36.46
CA PRO A 429 -33.04 17.46 -36.97
C PRO A 429 -33.04 17.76 -38.46
N THR A 430 -33.94 17.13 -39.21
CA THR A 430 -34.07 17.27 -40.66
C THR A 430 -35.39 17.92 -41.09
N HIS A 431 -36.40 17.94 -40.21
CA HIS A 431 -37.69 18.55 -40.48
C HIS A 431 -38.16 19.37 -39.28
N GLY A 432 -38.62 20.59 -39.54
CA GLY A 432 -39.25 21.46 -38.54
C GLY A 432 -40.61 20.95 -38.03
N GLY A 433 -40.99 21.37 -36.82
CA GLY A 433 -42.28 21.10 -36.18
C GLY A 433 -42.19 20.61 -34.74
N ASP A 434 -43.36 20.47 -34.10
CA ASP A 434 -43.48 19.80 -32.81
C ASP A 434 -43.45 18.28 -33.01
N THR A 435 -42.44 17.64 -32.44
CA THR A 435 -42.18 16.21 -32.59
C THR A 435 -41.74 15.59 -31.27
N THR A 436 -41.43 14.30 -31.26
CA THR A 436 -41.03 13.56 -30.06
C THR A 436 -39.95 12.55 -30.40
N LEU A 437 -38.91 12.50 -29.57
CA LEU A 437 -38.01 11.35 -29.48
C LEU A 437 -38.77 10.25 -28.73
N PRO A 438 -39.23 9.18 -29.43
CA PRO A 438 -40.09 8.19 -28.82
C PRO A 438 -39.34 7.45 -27.71
N LYS A 439 -40.10 6.88 -26.78
CA LYS A 439 -39.53 6.05 -25.72
C LYS A 439 -38.87 4.80 -26.34
N PHE A 440 -37.74 4.41 -25.78
CA PHE A 440 -37.07 3.14 -26.08
C PHE A 440 -36.42 2.61 -24.81
N ASP A 441 -36.07 1.32 -24.80
CA ASP A 441 -35.71 0.63 -23.57
C ASP A 441 -34.21 0.29 -23.50
N CYS A 442 -33.66 0.38 -22.29
CA CYS A 442 -32.39 -0.21 -21.94
C CYS A 442 -32.63 -1.50 -21.16
N VAL A 443 -32.27 -2.63 -21.78
CA VAL A 443 -32.53 -3.97 -21.22
C VAL A 443 -31.25 -4.58 -20.65
N TYR A 444 -31.30 -5.00 -19.40
CA TYR A 444 -30.21 -5.68 -18.68
C TYR A 444 -30.75 -6.82 -17.81
N PHE A 445 -29.91 -7.76 -17.42
CA PHE A 445 -30.27 -8.81 -16.48
C PHE A 445 -29.84 -8.40 -15.06
N ASP A 446 -30.78 -8.41 -14.11
CA ASP A 446 -30.51 -8.11 -12.70
C ASP A 446 -30.34 -9.43 -11.91
N PRO A 447 -29.12 -9.82 -11.51
CA PRO A 447 -28.87 -11.08 -10.82
C PRO A 447 -29.55 -11.18 -9.46
N ARG A 448 -29.86 -10.05 -8.80
CA ARG A 448 -30.56 -10.06 -7.51
C ARG A 448 -32.03 -10.44 -7.65
N LYS A 449 -32.64 -10.02 -8.76
CA LYS A 449 -34.03 -10.37 -9.10
C LYS A 449 -34.12 -11.69 -9.87
N GLY A 450 -33.02 -12.12 -10.49
CA GLY A 450 -32.99 -13.30 -11.35
C GLY A 450 -33.81 -13.13 -12.62
N ASP A 451 -34.01 -11.89 -13.08
CA ASP A 451 -34.88 -11.56 -14.21
C ASP A 451 -34.37 -10.33 -14.98
N TYR A 452 -34.83 -10.20 -16.23
CA TYR A 452 -34.53 -9.05 -17.08
C TYR A 452 -35.27 -7.81 -16.59
N GLN A 453 -34.57 -6.68 -16.57
CA GLN A 453 -35.12 -5.37 -16.29
C GLN A 453 -35.06 -4.51 -17.56
N SER A 454 -36.11 -3.73 -17.76
CA SER A 454 -36.26 -2.84 -18.91
C SER A 454 -36.51 -1.42 -18.40
N GLU A 455 -35.49 -0.58 -18.45
CA GLU A 455 -35.58 0.82 -18.03
C GLU A 455 -35.89 1.70 -19.23
N ALA A 456 -37.00 2.44 -19.16
CA ALA A 456 -37.45 3.29 -20.26
C ALA A 456 -36.63 4.58 -20.34
N ILE A 457 -36.19 4.92 -21.55
CA ILE A 457 -35.51 6.16 -21.90
C ILE A 457 -36.48 7.06 -22.65
N GLY A 458 -36.70 8.28 -22.14
CA GLY A 458 -37.69 9.22 -22.70
C GLY A 458 -39.14 8.88 -22.30
N PRO A 459 -40.16 9.37 -23.05
CA PRO A 459 -40.06 10.15 -24.29
C PRO A 459 -39.61 11.60 -24.05
N PHE A 460 -39.05 12.25 -25.07
CA PHE A 460 -38.69 13.68 -25.03
C PHE A 460 -39.48 14.45 -26.09
N ARG A 461 -40.29 15.42 -25.67
CA ARG A 461 -40.96 16.34 -26.59
C ARG A 461 -39.97 17.38 -27.09
N VAL A 462 -40.00 17.62 -28.40
CA VAL A 462 -39.02 18.44 -29.09
C VAL A 462 -39.75 19.42 -30.00
N ASN A 463 -39.37 20.69 -29.96
CA ASN A 463 -39.78 21.70 -30.92
C ASN A 463 -38.61 21.97 -31.88
N VAL A 464 -38.77 21.62 -33.15
CA VAL A 464 -37.78 21.88 -34.20
C VAL A 464 -38.18 23.15 -34.94
N MET A 465 -37.39 24.20 -34.79
CA MET A 465 -37.54 25.44 -35.54
C MET A 465 -37.02 25.23 -36.96
N SER A 466 -37.81 25.57 -37.98
CA SER A 466 -37.33 25.60 -39.36
C SER A 466 -36.17 26.59 -39.47
N SER A 467 -35.12 26.21 -40.19
CA SER A 467 -34.01 27.11 -40.47
C SER A 467 -34.47 28.19 -41.45
N THR A 468 -34.34 29.46 -41.08
CA THR A 468 -34.72 30.61 -41.94
C THR A 468 -33.72 30.89 -43.07
N GLU A 469 -32.65 30.08 -43.21
CA GLU A 469 -31.67 30.19 -44.28
C GLU A 469 -31.80 29.02 -45.27
N SER A 470 -32.17 29.33 -46.51
CA SER A 470 -32.08 28.39 -47.64
C SER A 470 -30.66 27.81 -47.76
N PRO A 471 -30.50 26.54 -48.16
CA PRO A 471 -29.18 25.93 -48.26
C PRO A 471 -28.36 26.69 -49.30
N ARG A 472 -27.32 27.43 -48.86
CA ARG A 472 -26.26 27.85 -49.77
C ARG A 472 -25.55 26.59 -50.22
N HIS A 473 -25.94 26.12 -51.40
CA HIS A 473 -25.19 25.14 -52.17
C HIS A 473 -23.79 25.74 -52.36
N LEU A 474 -22.82 25.32 -51.56
CA LEU A 474 -21.41 25.54 -51.84
C LEU A 474 -21.10 24.67 -53.06
N VAL A 475 -21.28 25.24 -54.24
CA VAL A 475 -20.77 24.71 -55.50
C VAL A 475 -19.25 24.70 -55.35
N VAL A 476 -18.70 23.54 -55.01
CA VAL A 476 -17.28 23.25 -55.20
C VAL A 476 -17.06 23.27 -56.72
N PRO A 477 -16.20 24.15 -57.27
CA PRO A 477 -15.88 24.11 -58.67
C PRO A 477 -15.28 22.75 -59.03
N ARG A 478 -15.92 22.06 -59.97
CA ARG A 478 -15.30 21.02 -60.78
C ARG A 478 -14.10 21.67 -61.46
N ASP A 479 -12.90 21.36 -60.98
CA ASP A 479 -11.68 21.15 -61.77
C ASP A 479 -10.44 21.19 -60.87
N VAL A 480 -10.20 20.12 -60.09
CA VAL A 480 -8.82 19.68 -59.80
C VAL A 480 -8.83 18.16 -59.66
N ALA A 481 -8.66 17.47 -60.77
CA ALA A 481 -8.18 16.09 -60.74
C ALA A 481 -6.69 16.13 -60.36
N LEU A 482 -6.33 15.67 -59.16
CA LEU A 482 -4.98 15.18 -58.85
C LEU A 482 -4.96 14.41 -57.51
N ALA A 483 -4.56 13.14 -57.62
CA ALA A 483 -3.93 12.29 -56.61
C ALA A 483 -4.73 11.90 -55.35
N GLN A 484 -5.32 10.71 -55.42
CA GLN A 484 -5.40 9.81 -54.27
C GLN A 484 -3.98 9.52 -53.76
N ARG A 485 -3.58 10.20 -52.69
CA ARG A 485 -2.60 9.68 -51.73
C ARG A 485 -3.27 9.68 -50.37
N GLY A 486 -3.33 8.49 -49.76
CA GLY A 486 -3.77 8.32 -48.38
C GLY A 486 -2.98 9.26 -47.48
N VAL A 487 -3.70 10.08 -46.73
CA VAL A 487 -3.16 10.81 -45.61
C VAL A 487 -3.54 10.00 -44.39
N ASP A 488 -2.57 9.25 -43.87
CA ASP A 488 -2.59 8.80 -42.48
C ASP A 488 -2.78 10.03 -41.60
N ILE A 489 -3.82 9.95 -40.77
CA ILE A 489 -4.17 11.00 -39.81
C ILE A 489 -3.11 10.93 -38.70
N LEU A 490 -2.00 11.64 -38.88
CA LEU A 490 -1.12 12.04 -37.79
C LEU A 490 -1.78 13.19 -37.04
N ALA A 491 -2.78 12.86 -36.21
CA ALA A 491 -3.37 13.79 -35.26
C ALA A 491 -2.47 13.90 -34.03
N GLU A 492 -1.31 14.55 -34.17
CA GLU A 492 -0.44 14.83 -33.03
C GLU A 492 0.46 16.06 -33.28
N ASP A 493 -0.09 17.20 -33.72
CA ASP A 493 0.65 18.47 -33.56
C ASP A 493 -0.22 19.73 -33.70
N ILE A 494 -1.12 19.97 -32.73
CA ILE A 494 -1.62 21.33 -32.50
C ILE A 494 -1.59 21.59 -31.00
N GLN A 495 -0.46 22.10 -30.51
CA GLN A 495 -0.38 22.67 -29.16
C GLN A 495 -1.20 23.98 -29.10
N PRO A 496 -1.90 24.25 -27.99
CA PRO A 496 -2.67 25.48 -27.85
C PRO A 496 -1.76 26.71 -27.77
N LEU A 497 -2.13 27.77 -28.48
CA LEU A 497 -1.49 29.09 -28.39
C LEU A 497 -1.58 29.62 -26.94
N LEU A 498 -0.45 29.61 -26.24
CA LEU A 498 -0.31 30.20 -24.91
C LEU A 498 -0.29 31.73 -25.03
N PRO A 499 -1.14 32.47 -24.28
CA PRO A 499 -1.05 33.93 -24.20
C PRO A 499 0.26 34.35 -23.52
N ALA A 500 0.77 35.49 -23.93
CA ALA A 500 2.11 36.05 -23.68
C ALA A 500 2.74 35.72 -22.30
N PRO A 501 4.07 35.44 -22.25
CA PRO A 501 4.74 35.13 -21.00
C PRO A 501 4.98 36.41 -20.18
N ASP A 502 4.24 36.55 -19.09
CA ASP A 502 4.66 37.41 -17.99
C ASP A 502 5.89 36.77 -17.32
N SER A 503 7.01 37.51 -17.37
CA SER A 503 8.31 37.23 -16.73
C SER A 503 9.08 36.00 -17.24
N LEU A 504 9.95 36.24 -18.24
CA LEU A 504 11.06 35.35 -18.55
C LEU A 504 12.11 35.41 -17.43
N GLU A 505 11.97 34.59 -16.39
CA GLU A 505 13.12 34.30 -15.53
C GLU A 505 14.10 33.40 -16.28
N ARG A 506 15.34 33.88 -16.42
CA ARG A 506 16.44 33.18 -17.08
C ARG A 506 16.71 31.86 -16.35
N TYR A 507 16.20 30.76 -16.91
CA TYR A 507 16.45 29.40 -16.43
C TYR A 507 17.96 29.15 -16.40
N LYS A 508 18.54 29.20 -15.19
CA LYS A 508 19.96 28.88 -14.99
C LYS A 508 20.09 27.38 -15.16
N SER A 509 20.62 26.95 -16.31
CA SER A 509 20.88 25.55 -16.62
C SER A 509 21.63 24.87 -15.46
N PRO A 510 21.22 23.69 -15.01
CA PRO A 510 21.84 23.02 -13.87
C PRO A 510 23.08 22.22 -14.33
N ILE A 511 23.96 22.84 -15.13
CA ILE A 511 25.21 22.23 -15.63
C ILE A 511 26.05 21.70 -14.47
N VAL A 512 25.98 22.34 -13.30
CA VAL A 512 26.65 21.89 -12.08
C VAL A 512 26.10 20.55 -11.56
N LEU A 513 24.78 20.34 -11.61
CA LEU A 513 24.14 19.08 -11.16
C LEU A 513 24.42 17.92 -12.14
N ILE A 514 24.48 18.21 -13.44
CA ILE A 514 24.85 17.22 -14.46
C ILE A 514 26.33 16.84 -14.31
N GLY A 515 27.21 17.82 -14.07
CA GLY A 515 28.64 17.56 -13.80
C GLY A 515 28.86 16.71 -12.54
N LEU A 516 28.08 16.94 -11.48
CA LEU A 516 28.19 16.18 -10.23
C LEU A 516 27.81 14.70 -10.41
N GLY A 517 26.82 14.40 -11.26
CA GLY A 517 26.37 13.04 -11.55
C GLY A 517 27.37 12.20 -12.35
N VAL A 518 28.20 12.82 -13.19
CA VAL A 518 29.20 12.13 -14.02
C VAL A 518 30.50 11.85 -13.24
N VAL A 519 30.89 12.74 -12.33
CA VAL A 519 32.15 12.62 -11.58
C VAL A 519 32.01 11.72 -10.33
N THR A 520 30.80 11.59 -9.77
CA THR A 520 30.59 10.81 -8.54
C THR A 520 30.86 9.30 -8.68
N PRO A 521 30.43 8.59 -9.73
CA PRO A 521 30.70 7.15 -9.87
C PRO A 521 32.19 6.76 -9.94
N PRO A 522 33.06 7.41 -10.74
CA PRO A 522 34.47 7.05 -10.79
C PRO A 522 35.21 7.41 -9.49
N VAL A 523 34.87 8.52 -8.84
CA VAL A 523 35.46 8.88 -7.54
C VAL A 523 35.07 7.87 -6.46
N LEU A 524 33.80 7.45 -6.45
CA LEU A 524 33.30 6.45 -5.50
C LEU A 524 33.93 5.07 -5.75
N TYR A 525 34.14 4.69 -7.01
CA TYR A 525 34.87 3.47 -7.36
C TYR A 525 36.29 3.50 -6.81
N VAL A 526 37.08 4.55 -7.13
CA VAL A 526 38.46 4.70 -6.62
C VAL A 526 38.51 4.66 -5.08
N PHE A 527 37.56 5.33 -4.42
CA PHE A 527 37.47 5.33 -2.96
C PHE A 527 37.22 3.93 -2.40
N VAL A 528 36.27 3.17 -2.97
CA VAL A 528 35.98 1.80 -2.56
C VAL A 528 37.19 0.88 -2.82
N THR A 529 37.87 1.03 -3.95
CA THR A 529 39.07 0.23 -4.27
C THR A 529 40.20 0.51 -3.27
N LEU A 530 40.42 1.78 -2.90
CA LEU A 530 41.39 2.15 -1.87
C LEU A 530 41.03 1.57 -0.49
N LEU A 531 39.74 1.56 -0.12
CA LEU A 531 39.30 0.92 1.12
C LEU A 531 39.52 -0.59 1.13
N VAL A 532 39.25 -1.27 0.00
CA VAL A 532 39.50 -2.72 -0.14
C VAL A 532 40.99 -3.02 -0.13
N MET A 533 41.81 -2.24 -0.82
CA MET A 533 43.28 -2.40 -0.80
C MET A 533 43.85 -2.17 0.60
N ARG A 534 43.34 -1.18 1.34
CA ARG A 534 43.73 -0.94 2.74
C ARG A 534 43.32 -2.08 3.66
N ARG A 535 42.12 -2.65 3.49
CA ARG A 535 41.67 -3.83 4.25
C ARG A 535 42.54 -5.05 3.96
N ARG A 536 42.78 -5.33 2.67
CA ARG A 536 43.66 -6.43 2.25
C ARG A 536 45.06 -6.28 2.84
N LYS A 537 45.66 -5.09 2.82
CA LYS A 537 46.99 -4.84 3.40
C LYS A 537 47.04 -5.06 4.92
N LEU A 538 45.93 -4.82 5.64
CA LEU A 538 45.82 -5.13 7.06
C LEU A 538 45.63 -6.64 7.35
N GLU A 539 45.23 -7.43 6.35
CA GLU A 539 45.01 -8.88 6.47
C GLU A 539 46.24 -9.69 6.04
N THR A 540 46.99 -9.24 5.03
CA THR A 540 48.17 -9.96 4.52
C THR A 540 49.50 -9.55 5.16
N ASP A 541 49.65 -8.33 5.67
CA ASP A 541 50.89 -7.86 6.28
C ASP A 541 50.77 -7.76 7.81
N VAL A 542 51.31 -8.79 8.48
CA VAL A 542 51.29 -8.91 9.94
C VAL A 542 52.03 -7.75 10.61
N GLY A 543 53.10 -7.23 10.01
CA GLY A 543 53.87 -6.10 10.55
C GLY A 543 53.11 -4.78 10.45
N TYR A 544 52.46 -4.52 9.31
CA TYR A 544 51.62 -3.34 9.12
C TYR A 544 50.39 -3.35 10.06
N ALA A 545 49.76 -4.52 10.24
CA ALA A 545 48.62 -4.68 11.13
C ALA A 545 48.99 -4.48 12.62
N ARG A 546 50.15 -5.01 13.04
CA ARG A 546 50.70 -4.81 14.39
C ARG A 546 50.98 -3.33 14.67
N GLY A 547 51.73 -2.67 13.79
CA GLY A 547 52.06 -1.24 13.94
C GLY A 547 50.86 -0.29 13.84
N TYR A 548 49.81 -0.66 13.09
CA TYR A 548 48.57 0.14 12.97
C TYR A 548 47.72 0.09 14.26
N ARG A 549 47.63 -1.08 14.91
CA ARG A 549 46.85 -1.26 16.15
C ARG A 549 47.61 -0.89 17.42
N ALA A 550 48.95 -0.89 17.37
CA ALA A 550 49.83 -0.59 18.51
C ALA A 550 49.48 0.72 19.22
N LYS A 551 49.23 1.81 18.47
CA LYS A 551 48.92 3.13 19.07
C LYS A 551 47.67 3.11 19.92
N HIS A 552 46.58 2.54 19.39
CA HIS A 552 45.33 2.49 20.13
C HIS A 552 45.43 1.55 21.35
N LYS A 553 46.13 0.41 21.20
CA LYS A 553 46.34 -0.55 22.30
C LYS A 553 47.20 0.05 23.43
N SER A 554 48.32 0.69 23.10
CA SER A 554 49.24 1.26 24.08
C SER A 554 48.68 2.52 24.74
N MET A 555 47.97 3.39 24.00
CA MET A 555 47.33 4.57 24.60
C MET A 555 46.22 4.17 25.59
N LYS A 556 45.48 3.10 25.28
CA LYS A 556 44.50 2.55 26.23
C LYS A 556 45.20 1.99 27.48
N ARG A 557 46.28 1.22 27.32
CA ARG A 557 47.01 0.66 28.47
C ARG A 557 47.68 1.72 29.33
N LEU A 558 48.21 2.81 28.74
CA LEU A 558 48.80 3.93 29.49
C LEU A 558 47.81 4.58 30.46
N GLN A 559 46.53 4.65 30.11
CA GLN A 559 45.47 5.17 30.99
C GLN A 559 45.24 4.28 32.22
N ASP A 560 45.45 2.97 32.07
CA ASP A 560 45.20 1.97 33.12
C ASP A 560 46.46 1.66 33.96
N VAL A 561 47.64 2.21 33.60
CA VAL A 561 48.94 1.92 34.26
C VAL A 561 48.90 2.21 35.76
N LEU A 562 48.27 3.32 36.16
CA LEU A 562 48.22 3.77 37.56
C LEU A 562 47.35 2.88 38.47
N GLU A 563 46.52 2.04 37.86
CA GLU A 563 45.63 1.08 38.54
C GLU A 563 46.23 -0.32 38.62
N SER A 564 47.39 -0.54 37.97
CA SER A 564 48.10 -1.82 37.96
C SER A 564 48.78 -2.10 39.32
N PRO A 565 48.85 -3.37 39.78
CA PRO A 565 49.58 -3.75 40.99
C PRO A 565 51.07 -3.37 40.97
N GLU A 566 51.67 -3.33 39.77
CA GLU A 566 53.06 -2.91 39.53
C GLU A 566 53.10 -1.87 38.41
N PRO A 567 52.84 -0.58 38.71
CA PRO A 567 52.65 0.42 37.67
C PRO A 567 53.94 0.74 36.89
N GLU A 568 55.11 0.61 37.54
CA GLU A 568 56.42 0.86 36.92
C GLU A 568 56.78 -0.23 35.91
N SER A 569 56.52 -1.49 36.28
CA SER A 569 56.66 -2.65 35.39
C SER A 569 55.69 -2.55 34.21
N GLU A 570 54.44 -2.16 34.46
CA GLU A 570 53.44 -2.02 33.40
C GLU A 570 53.77 -0.86 32.45
N LEU A 571 54.25 0.28 32.96
CA LEU A 571 54.69 1.39 32.12
C LEU A 571 55.85 1.00 31.21
N PHE A 572 56.87 0.31 31.75
CA PHE A 572 57.98 -0.20 30.97
C PHE A 572 57.52 -1.16 29.86
N ASN A 573 56.64 -2.11 30.21
CA ASN A 573 56.09 -3.08 29.27
C ASN A 573 55.26 -2.41 28.17
N VAL A 574 54.44 -1.41 28.50
CA VAL A 574 53.60 -0.71 27.51
C VAL A 574 54.43 0.07 26.50
N VAL A 575 55.50 0.74 26.94
CA VAL A 575 56.41 1.49 26.08
C VAL A 575 57.23 0.55 25.18
N THR A 576 57.78 -0.53 25.74
CA THR A 576 58.55 -1.52 24.98
C THR A 576 57.67 -2.32 24.01
N ASP A 577 56.47 -2.73 24.41
CA ASP A 577 55.48 -3.37 23.53
C ASP A 577 55.06 -2.45 22.37
N TYR A 578 54.89 -1.15 22.63
CA TYR A 578 54.54 -0.20 21.58
C TYR A 578 55.64 -0.12 20.52
N ILE A 579 56.89 0.01 20.96
CA ILE A 579 58.06 0.12 20.08
C ILE A 579 58.30 -1.19 19.33
N GLY A 580 58.21 -2.34 20.00
CA GLY A 580 58.31 -3.67 19.40
C GLY A 580 57.25 -3.90 18.32
N ASN A 581 55.98 -3.60 18.61
CA ASN A 581 54.90 -3.69 17.63
C ASN A 581 55.06 -2.72 16.46
N LYS A 582 55.58 -1.50 16.71
CA LYS A 582 55.76 -0.47 15.68
C LYS A 582 56.91 -0.77 14.73
N LEU A 583 58.00 -1.33 15.26
CA LEU A 583 59.20 -1.68 14.52
C LEU A 583 59.19 -3.11 13.98
N ASN A 584 58.20 -3.91 14.38
CA ASN A 584 58.02 -5.32 14.08
C ASN A 584 59.21 -6.19 14.56
N VAL A 585 59.60 -5.98 15.82
CA VAL A 585 60.70 -6.70 16.50
C VAL A 585 60.12 -7.48 17.69
N HIS A 586 60.71 -8.63 18.05
CA HIS A 586 60.20 -9.51 19.09
C HIS A 586 60.29 -8.85 20.49
N GLU A 587 59.16 -8.79 21.21
CA GLU A 587 58.93 -7.92 22.39
C GLU A 587 59.58 -8.42 23.69
N SER A 588 59.99 -9.69 23.74
CA SER A 588 60.44 -10.34 24.97
C SER A 588 61.88 -9.99 25.32
N GLY A 589 62.07 -9.05 26.25
CA GLY A 589 63.33 -8.81 26.98
C GLY A 589 64.19 -7.63 26.50
N MET A 590 63.62 -6.66 25.79
CA MET A 590 64.39 -5.48 25.34
C MET A 590 64.82 -4.61 26.53
N THR A 591 66.10 -4.25 26.57
CA THR A 591 66.60 -3.25 27.52
C THR A 591 66.40 -1.84 26.98
N SER A 592 66.45 -0.83 27.87
CA SER A 592 66.48 0.58 27.48
C SER A 592 67.54 0.90 26.41
N SER A 593 68.68 0.20 26.42
CA SER A 593 69.76 0.33 25.44
C SER A 593 69.45 -0.30 24.07
N ASP A 594 68.66 -1.37 24.03
CA ASP A 594 68.24 -2.03 22.78
C ASP A 594 67.18 -1.21 22.06
N VAL A 595 66.28 -0.60 22.84
CA VAL A 595 65.27 0.34 22.32
C VAL A 595 65.93 1.53 21.63
N ASP A 596 66.97 2.13 22.24
CA ASP A 596 67.66 3.28 21.65
C ASP A 596 68.35 2.92 20.32
N LYS A 597 69.04 1.77 20.25
CA LYS A 597 69.65 1.27 19.00
C LYS A 597 68.62 1.05 17.90
N HIS A 598 67.47 0.47 18.24
CA HIS A 598 66.40 0.23 17.28
C HIS A 598 65.78 1.55 16.77
N LEU A 599 65.60 2.54 17.63
CA LEU A 599 65.12 3.87 17.24
C LEU A 599 66.13 4.62 16.39
N GLN A 600 67.42 4.56 16.74
CA GLN A 600 68.52 5.17 15.97
C GLN A 600 68.61 4.58 14.56
N SER A 601 68.48 3.26 14.41
CA SER A 601 68.51 2.57 13.10
C SER A 601 67.39 3.01 12.15
N ARG A 602 66.34 3.67 12.66
CA ARG A 602 65.18 4.16 11.91
C ARG A 602 65.17 5.68 11.74
N GLY A 603 66.25 6.38 12.11
CA GLY A 603 66.41 7.82 11.92
C GLY A 603 65.45 8.66 12.77
N VAL A 604 65.09 8.18 13.97
CA VAL A 604 64.30 8.95 14.93
C VAL A 604 65.16 10.06 15.53
N ASP A 605 64.55 11.23 15.72
CA ASP A 605 65.18 12.42 16.31
C ASP A 605 65.76 12.15 17.71
N ASP A 606 66.91 12.77 17.98
CA ASP A 606 67.69 12.55 19.20
C ASP A 606 66.92 12.98 20.46
N ASP A 607 66.10 14.04 20.39
CA ASP A 607 65.30 14.51 21.52
C ASP A 607 64.22 13.49 21.92
N THR A 608 63.57 12.88 20.92
CA THR A 608 62.54 11.84 21.16
C THR A 608 63.17 10.57 21.74
N ARG A 609 64.35 10.19 21.26
CA ARG A 609 65.10 9.04 21.76
C ARG A 609 65.54 9.24 23.21
N GLU A 610 66.06 10.43 23.54
CA GLU A 610 66.51 10.76 24.89
C GLU A 610 65.34 10.75 25.89
N ASN A 611 64.18 11.29 25.51
CA ASN A 611 62.99 11.29 26.35
C ASN A 611 62.44 9.88 26.63
N ILE A 612 62.37 9.02 25.60
CA ILE A 612 61.98 7.61 25.78
C ILE A 612 63.00 6.87 26.65
N GLY A 613 64.30 7.12 26.45
CA GLY A 613 65.37 6.55 27.25
C GLY A 613 65.26 6.92 28.73
N LYS A 614 65.02 8.21 29.05
CA LYS A 614 64.82 8.68 30.43
C LYS A 614 63.66 7.96 31.13
N ILE A 615 62.54 7.78 30.42
CA ILE A 615 61.36 7.09 30.97
C ILE A 615 61.66 5.62 31.25
N LEU A 616 62.29 4.91 30.29
CA LEU A 616 62.64 3.50 30.45
C LEU A 616 63.67 3.28 31.55
N ILE A 617 64.69 4.13 31.65
CA ILE A 617 65.72 4.06 32.70
C ILE A 617 65.12 4.35 34.07
N ALA A 618 64.19 5.29 34.18
CA ALA A 618 63.48 5.57 35.44
C ALA A 618 62.65 4.35 35.89
N CYS A 619 61.95 3.69 34.97
CA CYS A 619 61.18 2.47 35.27
C CYS A 619 62.10 1.27 35.59
N GLU A 620 63.22 1.09 34.87
CA GLU A 620 64.21 0.04 35.16
C GLU A 620 64.83 0.23 36.55
N ARG A 621 65.21 1.47 36.91
CA ARG A 621 65.76 1.78 38.24
C ARG A 621 64.76 1.46 39.35
N ALA A 622 63.51 1.84 39.18
CA ALA A 622 62.48 1.58 40.19
C ALA A 622 62.13 0.08 40.30
N ARG A 623 62.24 -0.68 39.19
CA ARG A 623 62.08 -2.15 39.18
C ARG A 623 63.20 -2.90 39.92
N TYR A 624 64.43 -2.38 39.90
CA TYR A 624 65.60 -3.06 40.48
C TYR A 624 66.09 -2.45 41.80
N ALA A 625 65.68 -1.23 42.15
CA ALA A 625 65.95 -0.61 43.45
C ALA A 625 64.75 -0.82 44.40
N SER A 626 65.00 -0.91 45.70
CA SER A 626 63.95 -1.09 46.72
C SER A 626 63.10 0.17 47.00
N GLN A 627 63.13 1.18 46.11
CA GLN A 627 62.42 2.44 46.23
C GLN A 627 61.42 2.60 45.07
N HIS A 628 60.14 2.69 45.42
CA HIS A 628 59.05 2.98 44.48
C HIS A 628 58.99 4.48 44.16
N LEU A 629 58.66 4.79 42.91
CA LEU A 629 58.37 6.15 42.44
C LEU A 629 57.11 6.68 43.14
N SER A 630 57.14 7.96 43.50
CA SER A 630 55.94 8.61 44.03
C SER A 630 54.84 8.67 42.96
N LYS A 631 53.58 8.72 43.40
CA LYS A 631 52.41 8.82 42.49
C LYS A 631 52.46 10.06 41.59
N GLN A 632 53.12 11.14 42.01
CA GLN A 632 53.30 12.34 41.18
C GLN A 632 54.37 12.13 40.11
N GLU A 633 55.49 11.49 40.44
CA GLU A 633 56.55 11.16 39.48
C GLU A 633 56.06 10.16 38.44
N LEU A 634 55.32 9.14 38.87
CA LEU A 634 54.74 8.14 37.98
C LEU A 634 53.73 8.76 36.99
N ASN A 635 52.88 9.69 37.45
CA ASN A 635 51.97 10.44 36.58
C ASN A 635 52.73 11.29 35.54
N ALA A 636 53.82 11.94 35.95
CA ALA A 636 54.66 12.72 35.05
C ALA A 636 55.34 11.82 34.00
N LEU A 637 55.77 10.62 34.38
CA LEU A 637 56.34 9.62 33.46
C LEU A 637 55.30 9.06 32.48
N VAL A 638 54.05 8.82 32.91
CA VAL A 638 52.96 8.40 32.02
C VAL A 638 52.65 9.50 30.99
N TYR A 639 52.50 10.75 31.43
CA TYR A 639 52.27 11.87 30.52
C TYR A 639 53.44 12.10 29.54
N GLY A 640 54.67 11.97 30.05
CA GLY A 640 55.88 11.99 29.22
C GLY A 640 55.88 10.87 28.19
N ALA A 641 55.49 9.65 28.58
CA ALA A 641 55.39 8.50 27.67
C ALA A 641 54.33 8.74 26.59
N GLU A 642 53.15 9.25 26.93
CA GLU A 642 52.11 9.58 25.94
C GLU A 642 52.62 10.59 24.90
N ALA A 643 53.28 11.65 25.36
CA ALA A 643 53.85 12.68 24.48
C ALA A 643 54.96 12.11 23.59
N SER A 644 55.93 11.40 24.18
CA SER A 644 57.06 10.82 23.43
C SER A 644 56.62 9.73 22.45
N LEU A 645 55.64 8.89 22.78
CA LEU A 645 55.08 7.90 21.85
C LEU A 645 54.29 8.54 20.71
N HIS A 646 53.66 9.69 20.96
CA HIS A 646 52.98 10.48 19.94
C HIS A 646 53.97 11.12 18.96
N GLU A 647 55.05 11.73 19.46
CA GLU A 647 56.12 12.29 18.64
C GLU A 647 56.84 11.20 17.82
N LEU A 648 57.09 10.04 18.43
CA LEU A 648 57.64 8.87 17.73
C LEU A 648 56.74 8.39 16.58
N ASP A 649 55.41 8.40 16.74
CA ASP A 649 54.49 8.04 15.65
C ASP A 649 54.56 9.05 14.48
N LEU A 650 54.78 10.33 14.78
CA LEU A 650 54.91 11.38 13.77
C LEU A 650 56.25 11.31 13.04
N SER A 651 57.36 11.06 13.74
CA SER A 651 58.69 10.95 13.13
C SER A 651 58.78 9.73 12.20
N LEU A 652 58.27 8.57 12.63
CA LEU A 652 58.24 7.35 11.81
C LEU A 652 57.32 7.47 10.58
N LYS A 653 56.27 8.30 10.63
CA LYS A 653 55.41 8.59 9.46
C LYS A 653 56.07 9.51 8.44
N LYS A 654 56.96 10.41 8.87
CA LYS A 654 57.72 11.29 7.97
C LYS A 654 58.83 10.52 7.25
N GLY A 655 59.54 9.62 7.93
CA GLY A 655 60.62 8.80 7.35
C GLY A 655 60.15 7.74 6.34
N GLY A 656 58.89 7.32 6.35
CA GLY A 656 58.32 6.35 5.40
C GLY A 656 57.81 6.94 4.08
N ARG A 657 58.05 8.24 3.82
CA ARG A 657 57.58 8.97 2.63
C ARG A 657 58.71 9.47 1.72
N SER A 658 59.97 9.15 2.03
CA SER A 658 61.13 9.40 1.14
C SER A 658 61.37 8.25 0.17
#